data_AF-A0A4Z2GHG5-F1
#
_entry.id   AF-A0A4Z2GHG5-F1
#
_cell.length_a   1.000
_cell.length_b   1.000
_cell.length_c   1.000
_cell.angle_alpha   90.00
_cell.angle_beta   90.00
_cell.angle_gamma   90.00
#
_symmetry.space_group_name_H-M   'P 1'
#
loop_
_entity.id
_entity.type
_entity.pdbx_description
1 polymer ?
#
loop_
_entity_poly.entity_id
_entity_poly.type
_entity_poly.pdbx_seq_one_letter_code
_entity_poly.pdbx_strand_id
1 'polypeptide(L)'
;MSGDSSTLCWRSMSPTGPSDSQDQPPPSTVARDSIFPVKIIKVCFLSNSSNLGKNFKLVRCEEGWAVKDVVKLVLSSGCVGPDITHQLCYCLLLKHLKSSVAHWLHPDLAVSELTRRYERQHLEAEWRYDLRIRYIPADFMEEFKDDRTTLLYFYQQVRSDYMRQYASKVSDGMALQLGCLEIRRFFKDMNPNGLEKKSNFEQLEKDVGLDLFFPRELIDSMKTFQGYSSLKQDQCMARFFSTLAQCYSYTQESFGCRLVHGWNLTIDLVIGPEGISQQTENSTPVRLATFSQVRSISCSAEEEGQALLTVHIEGAKQPLSVNTSSMAVAQNMADLIDGYCRLEGASESSLIIRPGKGRDARLKLPDIPQSGGASSPDRVKKHRIARDHVAVGRILGEGFFGEVHAGVYKSPAGERISVAIKTCKDFTAEVKEKFLSEAGLMKNLDHPHIVRLIGVIEADPVWIVMELLDHGELGSYLLREMYILTTATLTLYCLQICNALAYLEGLSMVHRDIAVRNVLVASPQCVKLGDFGLSRYVDEQEYYKASVSRLPIKWMAPESINFRRFTTASDVWMFGVCAWEIFSMAQQPFFWLDNGQVINQLESGVRLPKPQRCPTAVSGLLTRCWAYEPHTRPRFSQLVCSLSDIHRMELERDGRRDRCHSIASSTDSKHVTEPPPKDTDTRPMWEREKERVEDTLQRQRREMLMDKQWLEQEEEQLTPAKSPENGPPEKPPKPLPVTQKPRPTAELDRSGDQVYAGVMAMVKQVVKLKNDVNTQPASEYPNAVRAAGITLRGLIQSVDDILPSLHSSVTTEIEGTKKLLNKDLGELINKMRLAQQNSVTSLKEECQRQMLAAAHTLALDSKSLLDAVDQARVRADRAGPRPEDSGGPDQTSGDQTSGDQTSGDQTSGDQTSGDQTSGDQTSGDQTSGDQTSGDQTSGDQTSGDQTSGDQTSGDQTSGDQTSGDQTRPQETRPQETRPQETRPQGTRPQETRPQETRPQETRPQETRPQGTRPQEPLSR
;
A
#
# COMPACT_ATOMS: atom_id res chain seq x y z
N MET A 1 -24.26 -15.19 -20.58
CA MET A 1 -25.42 -14.29 -20.77
C MET A 1 -25.13 -13.35 -21.92
N SER A 2 -26.16 -12.97 -22.67
CA SER A 2 -26.07 -12.13 -23.87
C SER A 2 -25.95 -10.64 -23.54
N GLY A 3 -25.21 -9.92 -24.38
CA GLY A 3 -25.07 -8.45 -24.36
C GLY A 3 -24.52 -8.00 -25.73
N ASP A 4 -24.96 -6.85 -26.21
CA ASP A 4 -24.98 -6.51 -27.65
C ASP A 4 -23.65 -6.47 -28.39
N SER A 5 -23.72 -6.80 -29.69
CA SER A 5 -22.61 -6.71 -30.64
C SER A 5 -22.92 -5.69 -31.73
N SER A 6 -22.65 -4.41 -31.49
CA SER A 6 -22.84 -3.36 -32.50
C SER A 6 -21.86 -2.18 -32.37
N THR A 7 -20.73 -2.23 -33.08
CA THR A 7 -20.19 -1.13 -33.92
C THR A 7 -18.87 -1.53 -34.62
N LEU A 8 -18.43 -0.72 -35.59
CA LEU A 8 -17.11 -0.77 -36.26
C LEU A 8 -16.79 -2.01 -37.12
N CYS A 9 -17.68 -2.34 -38.06
CA CYS A 9 -17.30 -3.11 -39.25
C CYS A 9 -16.48 -2.23 -40.22
N TRP A 10 -15.21 -2.58 -40.46
CA TRP A 10 -14.40 -1.96 -41.52
C TRP A 10 -14.47 -2.79 -42.81
N ARG A 11 -14.81 -2.14 -43.92
CA ARG A 11 -14.98 -2.80 -45.23
C ARG A 11 -13.65 -3.32 -45.77
N SER A 12 -13.58 -4.62 -46.05
CA SER A 12 -12.65 -5.16 -47.04
C SER A 12 -13.34 -5.17 -48.41
N MET A 13 -12.65 -4.71 -49.46
CA MET A 13 -13.13 -4.81 -50.85
C MET A 13 -12.45 -6.00 -51.54
N SER A 14 -13.25 -7.02 -51.88
CA SER A 14 -12.81 -8.15 -52.70
C SER A 14 -13.02 -7.84 -54.19
N PRO A 15 -12.01 -8.04 -55.07
CA PRO A 15 -12.18 -7.88 -56.51
C PRO A 15 -12.77 -9.14 -57.18
N THR A 16 -13.69 -8.95 -58.13
CA THR A 16 -14.18 -9.97 -59.05
C THR A 16 -14.04 -9.48 -60.49
N GLY A 17 -13.31 -10.20 -61.34
CA GLY A 17 -13.32 -10.00 -62.81
C GLY A 17 -14.33 -10.92 -63.50
N PRO A 18 -14.20 -11.21 -64.81
CA PRO A 18 -13.26 -10.66 -65.80
C PRO A 18 -13.91 -10.18 -67.12
N SER A 19 -13.18 -9.50 -68.01
CA SER A 19 -13.47 -9.37 -69.46
C SER A 19 -12.22 -8.95 -70.25
N ASP A 20 -12.18 -9.24 -71.57
CA ASP A 20 -11.01 -9.08 -72.45
C ASP A 20 -10.75 -7.64 -72.96
N SER A 21 -9.47 -7.31 -73.23
CA SER A 21 -8.97 -7.08 -74.60
C SER A 21 -7.47 -6.74 -74.72
N GLN A 22 -6.76 -7.59 -75.49
CA GLN A 22 -5.59 -7.37 -76.37
C GLN A 22 -4.30 -6.59 -76.01
N ASP A 23 -3.20 -7.22 -76.47
CA ASP A 23 -1.89 -6.72 -76.94
C ASP A 23 -0.74 -6.34 -75.96
N GLN A 24 0.50 -6.57 -76.45
CA GLN A 24 1.80 -6.61 -75.76
C GLN A 24 2.75 -5.47 -76.29
N PRO A 25 4.10 -5.41 -76.06
CA PRO A 25 5.04 -6.22 -75.26
C PRO A 25 5.99 -5.36 -74.35
N PRO A 26 7.34 -5.55 -74.26
CA PRO A 26 8.01 -6.38 -73.25
C PRO A 26 8.95 -5.58 -72.29
N PRO A 27 10.12 -6.05 -71.79
CA PRO A 27 10.22 -6.47 -70.39
C PRO A 27 11.28 -5.71 -69.54
N SER A 28 11.12 -5.72 -68.22
CA SER A 28 12.23 -5.46 -67.28
C SER A 28 12.12 -6.31 -66.01
N THR A 29 13.23 -6.95 -65.64
CA THR A 29 13.33 -7.77 -64.43
C THR A 29 13.46 -6.90 -63.19
N VAL A 30 12.58 -7.10 -62.21
CA VAL A 30 12.78 -6.65 -60.82
C VAL A 30 12.69 -7.86 -59.91
N ALA A 31 13.60 -7.94 -58.93
CA ALA A 31 13.65 -9.07 -58.01
C ALA A 31 12.36 -9.16 -57.16
N ARG A 32 11.89 -10.38 -56.92
CA ARG A 32 10.93 -10.63 -55.84
C ARG A 32 11.71 -10.69 -54.52
N ASP A 33 11.78 -9.57 -53.82
CA ASP A 33 12.13 -9.58 -52.41
C ASP A 33 11.11 -10.45 -51.67
N SER A 34 11.58 -11.57 -51.11
CA SER A 34 10.74 -12.51 -50.38
C SER A 34 10.42 -11.98 -48.99
N ILE A 35 9.45 -11.06 -48.92
CA ILE A 35 8.92 -10.53 -47.66
C ILE A 35 8.28 -11.69 -46.89
N PHE A 36 9.02 -12.24 -45.92
CA PHE A 36 8.48 -13.22 -44.99
C PHE A 36 7.36 -12.58 -44.15
N PRO A 37 6.20 -13.24 -43.99
CA PRO A 37 5.12 -12.70 -43.18
C PRO A 37 5.52 -12.68 -41.70
N VAL A 38 5.59 -11.48 -41.14
CA VAL A 38 5.93 -11.25 -39.73
C VAL A 38 4.89 -11.89 -38.82
N LYS A 39 5.26 -12.96 -38.10
CA LYS A 39 4.38 -13.59 -37.11
C LYS A 39 4.32 -12.74 -35.84
N ILE A 40 3.10 -12.54 -35.33
CA ILE A 40 2.85 -11.89 -34.04
C ILE A 40 2.11 -12.91 -33.16
N ILE A 41 2.61 -13.15 -31.94
CA ILE A 41 2.01 -14.08 -30.98
C ILE A 41 1.39 -13.29 -29.83
N LYS A 42 0.15 -13.61 -29.44
CA LYS A 42 -0.50 -13.08 -28.24
C LYS A 42 -0.21 -13.98 -27.05
N VAL A 43 0.82 -13.65 -26.27
CA VAL A 43 1.19 -14.38 -25.05
C VAL A 43 0.42 -13.81 -23.86
N CYS A 44 -0.49 -14.60 -23.30
CA CYS A 44 -1.22 -14.27 -22.08
C CYS A 44 -0.39 -14.58 -20.84
N PHE A 45 -0.55 -13.80 -19.77
CA PHE A 45 0.18 -14.00 -18.50
C PHE A 45 -0.67 -13.62 -17.28
N LEU A 46 -0.18 -13.95 -16.09
CA LEU A 46 -0.83 -13.67 -14.80
C LEU A 46 -0.35 -12.34 -14.20
N SER A 47 -1.21 -11.67 -13.44
CA SER A 47 -0.90 -10.44 -12.73
C SER A 47 -1.75 -10.34 -11.44
N ASN A 48 -1.35 -9.47 -10.51
CA ASN A 48 -2.09 -9.15 -9.28
C ASN A 48 -3.45 -8.47 -9.53
N SER A 49 -3.78 -8.11 -10.78
CA SER A 49 -5.09 -7.59 -11.18
C SER A 49 -6.23 -8.55 -10.83
N SER A 50 -7.42 -8.02 -10.50
CA SER A 50 -8.66 -8.80 -10.42
C SER A 50 -8.98 -9.55 -11.74
N ASN A 51 -8.52 -9.02 -12.88
CA ASN A 51 -8.67 -9.57 -14.22
C ASN A 51 -7.77 -10.80 -14.52
N LEU A 52 -7.87 -11.86 -13.69
CA LEU A 52 -7.13 -13.12 -13.81
C LEU A 52 -7.18 -13.73 -15.22
N GLY A 53 -6.05 -13.65 -15.93
CA GLY A 53 -5.88 -14.23 -17.27
C GLY A 53 -6.43 -13.40 -18.44
N LYS A 54 -6.77 -12.11 -18.24
CA LYS A 54 -7.00 -11.17 -19.35
C LYS A 54 -5.72 -10.46 -19.82
N ASN A 55 -4.67 -10.40 -19.01
CA ASN A 55 -3.40 -9.74 -19.36
C ASN A 55 -2.66 -10.49 -20.47
N PHE A 56 -2.08 -9.75 -21.43
CA PHE A 56 -1.30 -10.31 -22.53
C PHE A 56 -0.25 -9.34 -23.08
N LYS A 57 0.76 -9.88 -23.75
CA LYS A 57 1.71 -9.14 -24.59
C LYS A 57 1.55 -9.60 -26.04
N LEU A 58 1.62 -8.66 -26.99
CA LEU A 58 1.83 -8.98 -28.40
C LEU A 58 3.33 -9.04 -28.66
N VAL A 59 3.81 -10.21 -29.09
CA VAL A 59 5.22 -10.47 -29.40
C VAL A 59 5.38 -10.57 -30.91
N ARG A 60 6.01 -9.56 -31.52
CA ARG A 60 6.52 -9.63 -32.89
C ARG A 60 7.72 -10.57 -32.89
N CYS A 61 7.64 -11.66 -33.63
CA CYS A 61 8.73 -12.63 -33.77
C CYS A 61 9.57 -12.29 -35.00
N GLU A 62 10.87 -12.57 -34.95
CA GLU A 62 11.78 -12.45 -36.10
C GLU A 62 12.03 -13.83 -36.73
N GLU A 63 12.77 -13.85 -37.85
CA GLU A 63 13.15 -15.09 -38.51
C GLU A 63 14.15 -15.90 -37.63
N GLY A 64 14.01 -17.22 -37.61
CA GLY A 64 14.86 -18.12 -36.83
C GLY A 64 14.54 -18.23 -35.33
N TRP A 65 13.70 -17.36 -34.76
CA TRP A 65 13.33 -17.40 -33.34
C TRP A 65 12.68 -18.73 -32.93
N ALA A 66 12.97 -19.15 -31.70
CA ALA A 66 12.34 -20.25 -31.00
C ALA A 66 11.47 -19.78 -29.83
N VAL A 67 10.72 -20.69 -29.21
CA VAL A 67 9.82 -20.40 -28.09
C VAL A 67 10.57 -19.77 -26.91
N LYS A 68 11.83 -20.15 -26.66
CA LYS A 68 12.66 -19.54 -25.61
C LYS A 68 12.90 -18.04 -25.82
N ASP A 69 13.01 -17.58 -27.07
CA ASP A 69 13.22 -16.16 -27.39
C ASP A 69 11.94 -15.35 -27.14
N VAL A 70 10.77 -15.96 -27.45
CA VAL A 70 9.45 -15.41 -27.12
C VAL A 70 9.25 -15.30 -25.60
N VAL A 71 9.59 -16.34 -24.83
CA VAL A 71 9.53 -16.32 -23.36
C VAL A 71 10.46 -15.24 -22.81
N LYS A 72 11.73 -15.23 -23.24
CA LYS A 72 12.75 -14.27 -22.80
C LYS A 72 12.33 -12.83 -23.04
N LEU A 73 11.77 -12.52 -24.22
CA LEU A 73 11.25 -11.18 -24.53
C LEU A 73 10.07 -10.78 -23.63
N VAL A 74 9.17 -11.71 -23.30
CA VAL A 74 8.04 -11.40 -22.40
C VAL A 74 8.57 -11.10 -20.99
N LEU A 75 9.44 -11.95 -20.44
CA LEU A 75 10.04 -11.76 -19.12
C LEU A 75 10.88 -10.47 -19.04
N SER A 76 11.81 -10.25 -19.98
CA SER A 76 12.72 -9.09 -19.98
C SER A 76 12.03 -7.75 -20.27
N SER A 77 10.74 -7.75 -20.59
CA SER A 77 9.97 -6.55 -20.92
C SER A 77 9.19 -5.95 -19.75
N GLY A 78 9.43 -6.43 -18.53
CA GLY A 78 8.85 -5.90 -17.28
C GLY A 78 7.35 -6.12 -17.09
N CYS A 79 6.61 -6.59 -18.09
CA CYS A 79 5.15 -6.73 -18.00
C CYS A 79 4.69 -7.89 -17.09
N VAL A 80 5.57 -8.82 -16.76
CA VAL A 80 5.36 -9.87 -15.73
C VAL A 80 5.79 -9.34 -14.35
N GLY A 81 6.91 -8.63 -14.30
CA GLY A 81 7.48 -7.96 -13.14
C GLY A 81 8.97 -7.68 -13.36
N PRO A 82 9.65 -6.98 -12.43
CA PRO A 82 11.08 -6.73 -12.48
C PRO A 82 11.90 -7.94 -12.01
N ASP A 83 13.22 -7.86 -12.17
CA ASP A 83 14.24 -8.68 -11.46
C ASP A 83 14.14 -10.22 -11.59
N ILE A 84 13.54 -10.70 -12.68
CA ILE A 84 13.36 -12.14 -12.96
C ILE A 84 14.71 -12.81 -13.29
N THR A 85 15.22 -13.60 -12.35
CA THR A 85 16.44 -14.41 -12.51
C THR A 85 16.13 -15.84 -12.94
N HIS A 86 15.02 -16.43 -12.47
CA HIS A 86 14.66 -17.83 -12.68
C HIS A 86 13.98 -18.11 -14.04
N GLN A 87 14.52 -17.52 -15.11
CA GLN A 87 13.91 -17.54 -16.45
C GLN A 87 13.72 -18.97 -17.00
N LEU A 88 14.59 -19.92 -16.62
CA LEU A 88 14.50 -21.33 -17.02
C LEU A 88 13.25 -22.05 -16.48
N CYS A 89 12.62 -21.55 -15.41
CA CYS A 89 11.42 -22.16 -14.82
C CYS A 89 10.15 -21.94 -15.68
N TYR A 90 10.19 -20.99 -16.62
CA TYR A 90 9.06 -20.56 -17.45
C TYR A 90 8.97 -21.33 -18.78
N CYS A 91 7.74 -21.63 -19.21
CA CYS A 91 7.40 -22.27 -20.49
C CYS A 91 6.09 -21.69 -21.05
N LEU A 92 5.81 -21.90 -22.34
CA LEU A 92 4.51 -21.55 -22.94
C LEU A 92 3.61 -22.78 -23.02
N LEU A 93 2.40 -22.67 -22.48
CA LEU A 93 1.33 -23.65 -22.64
C LEU A 93 0.35 -23.18 -23.73
N LEU A 94 0.34 -23.87 -24.87
CA LEU A 94 -0.62 -23.68 -25.94
C LEU A 94 -1.89 -24.47 -25.63
N LYS A 95 -3.02 -23.78 -25.48
CA LYS A 95 -4.33 -24.37 -25.21
C LYS A 95 -5.27 -24.16 -26.40
N HIS A 96 -6.02 -25.19 -26.76
CA HIS A 96 -7.19 -25.03 -27.61
C HIS A 96 -8.36 -24.53 -26.76
N LEU A 97 -9.11 -23.54 -27.24
CA LEU A 97 -10.19 -22.89 -26.48
C LEU A 97 -11.53 -23.66 -26.52
N LYS A 98 -11.65 -24.68 -27.39
CA LYS A 98 -12.88 -25.47 -27.58
C LYS A 98 -12.77 -26.93 -27.15
N SER A 99 -11.63 -27.37 -26.61
CA SER A 99 -11.45 -28.73 -26.06
C SER A 99 -10.44 -28.73 -24.92
N SER A 100 -10.25 -29.88 -24.26
CA SER A 100 -9.23 -30.08 -23.22
C SER A 100 -7.79 -30.21 -23.75
N VAL A 101 -7.57 -30.06 -25.07
CA VAL A 101 -6.25 -30.26 -25.69
C VAL A 101 -5.31 -29.11 -25.36
N ALA A 102 -4.15 -29.46 -24.80
CA ALA A 102 -3.07 -28.52 -24.51
C ALA A 102 -1.69 -29.12 -24.79
N HIS A 103 -0.79 -28.29 -25.29
CA HIS A 103 0.58 -28.63 -25.66
C HIS A 103 1.56 -27.70 -24.95
N TRP A 104 2.50 -28.26 -24.20
CA TRP A 104 3.63 -27.48 -23.71
C TRP A 104 4.63 -27.28 -24.86
N LEU A 105 4.95 -26.02 -25.13
CA LEU A 105 5.78 -25.64 -26.25
C LEU A 105 7.25 -25.64 -25.83
N HIS A 106 7.96 -26.70 -26.22
CA HIS A 106 9.37 -26.89 -25.88
C HIS A 106 10.24 -25.66 -26.23
N PRO A 107 11.17 -25.21 -25.36
CA PRO A 107 12.00 -24.01 -25.58
C PRO A 107 12.68 -23.93 -26.96
N ASP A 108 13.32 -25.01 -27.41
CA ASP A 108 13.93 -25.13 -28.76
C ASP A 108 12.94 -25.54 -29.88
N LEU A 109 11.67 -25.12 -29.79
CA LEU A 109 10.70 -25.23 -30.90
C LEU A 109 10.70 -23.92 -31.68
N ALA A 110 11.03 -23.98 -32.97
CA ALA A 110 11.04 -22.80 -33.84
C ALA A 110 9.63 -22.20 -33.99
N VAL A 111 9.50 -20.86 -33.97
CA VAL A 111 8.21 -20.17 -34.11
C VAL A 111 7.51 -20.51 -35.44
N SER A 112 8.28 -20.68 -36.51
CA SER A 112 7.78 -21.13 -37.83
C SER A 112 7.18 -22.54 -37.83
N GLU A 113 7.50 -23.37 -36.83
CA GLU A 113 6.94 -24.71 -36.67
C GLU A 113 5.56 -24.70 -35.99
N LEU A 114 5.27 -23.67 -35.16
CA LEU A 114 3.99 -23.52 -34.44
C LEU A 114 2.82 -23.47 -35.42
N THR A 115 2.91 -22.57 -36.42
CA THR A 115 1.92 -22.44 -37.49
C THR A 115 1.79 -23.71 -38.32
N ARG A 116 2.89 -24.46 -38.52
CA ARG A 116 2.87 -25.71 -39.28
C ARG A 116 2.21 -26.88 -38.53
N ARG A 117 2.35 -26.94 -37.20
CA ARG A 117 1.84 -28.05 -36.37
C ARG A 117 0.40 -27.84 -35.90
N TYR A 118 0.08 -26.66 -35.37
CA TYR A 118 -1.15 -26.44 -34.60
C TYR A 118 -2.16 -25.57 -35.38
N GLU A 119 -1.71 -24.44 -35.93
CA GLU A 119 -2.58 -23.45 -36.62
C GLU A 119 -3.02 -23.89 -38.03
N ARG A 120 -2.60 -25.09 -38.48
CA ARG A 120 -3.14 -25.77 -39.68
C ARG A 120 -4.36 -26.65 -39.39
N GLN A 121 -4.61 -26.99 -38.13
CA GLN A 121 -5.72 -27.89 -37.73
C GLN A 121 -6.94 -27.09 -37.26
N HIS A 122 -6.69 -25.93 -36.66
CA HIS A 122 -7.67 -25.04 -36.03
C HIS A 122 -7.28 -23.58 -36.27
N LEU A 123 -8.26 -22.67 -36.30
CA LEU A 123 -8.02 -21.25 -36.55
C LEU A 123 -7.15 -20.63 -35.45
N GLU A 124 -6.32 -19.65 -35.79
CA GLU A 124 -5.44 -18.97 -34.81
C GLU A 124 -6.20 -18.38 -33.60
N ALA A 125 -7.44 -17.91 -33.82
CA ALA A 125 -8.31 -17.40 -32.75
C ALA A 125 -8.91 -18.50 -31.83
N GLU A 126 -8.79 -19.78 -32.18
CA GLU A 126 -9.16 -20.92 -31.34
C GLU A 126 -8.01 -21.36 -30.42
N TRP A 127 -6.81 -20.81 -30.60
CA TRP A 127 -5.62 -21.09 -29.82
C TRP A 127 -5.31 -19.97 -28.81
N ARG A 128 -4.72 -20.34 -27.68
CA ARG A 128 -4.26 -19.42 -26.64
C ARG A 128 -2.92 -19.84 -26.09
N TYR A 129 -1.94 -18.94 -26.13
CA TYR A 129 -0.63 -19.10 -25.53
C TYR A 129 -0.66 -18.52 -24.10
N ASP A 130 -0.55 -19.36 -23.06
CA ASP A 130 -0.38 -18.93 -21.67
C ASP A 130 1.09 -19.10 -21.23
N LEU A 131 1.75 -18.02 -20.78
CA LEU A 131 3.02 -18.09 -20.08
C LEU A 131 2.82 -18.70 -18.68
N ARG A 132 3.58 -19.74 -18.34
CA ARG A 132 3.44 -20.46 -17.07
C ARG A 132 4.80 -20.90 -16.53
N ILE A 133 4.90 -21.03 -15.21
CA ILE A 133 6.00 -21.75 -14.57
C ILE A 133 5.67 -23.25 -14.64
N ARG A 134 6.64 -24.07 -15.04
CA ARG A 134 6.46 -25.53 -15.19
C ARG A 134 7.50 -26.35 -14.44
N TYR A 135 8.76 -25.96 -14.56
CA TYR A 135 9.89 -26.66 -13.93
C TYR A 135 10.19 -25.93 -12.62
N ILE A 136 9.98 -26.60 -11.50
CA ILE A 136 9.88 -25.98 -10.17
C ILE A 136 11.03 -26.51 -9.30
N PRO A 137 11.93 -25.67 -8.75
CA PRO A 137 13.01 -26.14 -7.89
C PRO A 137 12.51 -26.90 -6.65
N ALA A 138 13.33 -27.79 -6.10
CA ALA A 138 12.95 -28.62 -4.95
C ALA A 138 12.59 -27.78 -3.71
N ASP A 139 13.40 -26.78 -3.38
CA ASP A 139 13.04 -25.72 -2.43
C ASP A 139 12.76 -24.41 -3.18
N PHE A 140 11.69 -24.39 -3.98
CA PHE A 140 11.26 -23.19 -4.70
C PHE A 140 10.98 -21.98 -3.79
N MET A 141 10.78 -22.18 -2.48
CA MET A 141 10.57 -21.10 -1.52
C MET A 141 11.87 -20.39 -1.18
N GLU A 142 12.97 -21.14 -1.00
CA GLU A 142 14.31 -20.56 -0.80
C GLU A 142 14.97 -20.12 -2.11
N GLU A 143 14.79 -20.83 -3.22
CA GLU A 143 15.35 -20.42 -4.53
C GLU A 143 14.71 -19.12 -5.04
N PHE A 144 13.37 -19.01 -4.98
CA PHE A 144 12.65 -17.81 -5.44
C PHE A 144 12.56 -16.69 -4.38
N LYS A 145 13.27 -16.75 -3.25
CA LYS A 145 13.15 -15.73 -2.18
C LYS A 145 13.61 -14.34 -2.63
N ASP A 146 14.67 -14.30 -3.45
CA ASP A 146 15.24 -13.08 -4.00
C ASP A 146 14.58 -12.73 -5.35
N ASP A 147 14.11 -13.72 -6.11
CA ASP A 147 13.24 -13.54 -7.29
C ASP A 147 11.76 -13.45 -6.89
N ARG A 148 11.43 -12.36 -6.22
CA ARG A 148 10.07 -12.11 -5.71
C ARG A 148 9.01 -12.10 -6.82
N THR A 149 9.39 -11.77 -8.06
CA THR A 149 8.49 -11.81 -9.22
C THR A 149 8.13 -13.24 -9.58
N THR A 150 9.10 -14.15 -9.68
CA THR A 150 8.85 -15.57 -9.95
C THR A 150 8.05 -16.23 -8.83
N LEU A 151 8.37 -15.98 -7.56
CA LEU A 151 7.61 -16.50 -6.42
C LEU A 151 6.13 -16.05 -6.46
N LEU A 152 5.91 -14.77 -6.74
CA LEU A 152 4.57 -14.18 -6.84
C LEU A 152 3.80 -14.67 -8.08
N TYR A 153 4.49 -14.89 -9.20
CA TYR A 153 3.88 -15.44 -10.41
C TYR A 153 3.46 -16.91 -10.20
N PHE A 154 4.31 -17.71 -9.56
CA PHE A 154 3.98 -19.08 -9.19
C PHE A 154 2.80 -19.14 -8.22
N TYR A 155 2.78 -18.27 -7.21
CA TYR A 155 1.64 -18.12 -6.30
C TYR A 155 0.33 -17.81 -7.05
N GLN A 156 0.33 -16.84 -7.97
CA GLN A 156 -0.84 -16.49 -8.77
C GLN A 156 -1.29 -17.65 -9.68
N GLN A 157 -0.35 -18.43 -10.21
CA GLN A 157 -0.62 -19.61 -11.02
C GLN A 157 -1.35 -20.68 -10.20
N VAL A 158 -0.75 -21.10 -9.08
CA VAL A 158 -1.31 -22.11 -8.18
C VAL A 158 -2.68 -21.69 -7.64
N ARG A 159 -2.85 -20.42 -7.26
CA ARG A 159 -4.17 -19.87 -6.90
C ARG A 159 -5.17 -19.91 -8.06
N SER A 160 -4.76 -19.52 -9.27
CA SER A 160 -5.64 -19.53 -10.45
C SER A 160 -6.07 -20.95 -10.84
N ASP A 161 -5.22 -21.95 -10.65
CA ASP A 161 -5.55 -23.34 -10.93
C ASP A 161 -6.46 -23.93 -9.83
N TYR A 162 -6.18 -23.62 -8.56
CA TYR A 162 -7.07 -23.92 -7.42
C TYR A 162 -8.49 -23.38 -7.65
N MET A 163 -8.64 -22.07 -7.93
CA MET A 163 -9.95 -21.43 -8.13
C MET A 163 -10.74 -22.02 -9.32
N ARG A 164 -10.06 -22.60 -10.32
CA ARG A 164 -10.69 -23.17 -11.52
C ARG A 164 -11.01 -24.65 -11.41
N GLN A 165 -10.28 -25.41 -10.58
CA GLN A 165 -10.28 -26.87 -10.63
C GLN A 165 -10.52 -27.57 -9.29
N TYR A 166 -10.32 -26.88 -8.16
CA TYR A 166 -10.29 -27.49 -6.81
C TYR A 166 -11.07 -26.73 -5.74
N ALA A 167 -11.40 -25.44 -5.92
CA ALA A 167 -12.11 -24.65 -4.91
C ALA A 167 -13.50 -25.21 -4.53
N SER A 168 -14.19 -25.87 -5.46
CA SER A 168 -15.46 -26.60 -5.21
C SER A 168 -15.29 -28.07 -4.81
N LYS A 169 -14.05 -28.52 -4.55
CA LYS A 169 -13.71 -29.90 -4.11
C LYS A 169 -13.08 -29.95 -2.71
N VAL A 170 -12.63 -28.82 -2.18
CA VAL A 170 -12.14 -28.70 -0.79
C VAL A 170 -13.31 -28.41 0.15
N SER A 171 -13.11 -28.58 1.45
CA SER A 171 -14.14 -28.22 2.44
C SER A 171 -14.28 -26.71 2.61
N ASP A 172 -15.46 -26.25 2.99
CA ASP A 172 -15.79 -24.84 3.26
C ASP A 172 -14.76 -24.16 4.17
N GLY A 173 -14.33 -24.84 5.24
CA GLY A 173 -13.31 -24.36 6.15
C GLY A 173 -11.93 -24.17 5.49
N MET A 174 -11.56 -25.04 4.54
CA MET A 174 -10.30 -24.92 3.79
C MET A 174 -10.39 -23.81 2.73
N ALA A 175 -11.51 -23.71 2.01
CA ALA A 175 -11.77 -22.62 1.07
C ALA A 175 -11.80 -21.25 1.78
N LEU A 176 -12.42 -21.18 2.96
CA LEU A 176 -12.42 -19.99 3.81
C LEU A 176 -11.00 -19.60 4.23
N GLN A 177 -10.17 -20.55 4.69
CA GLN A 177 -8.77 -20.27 5.03
C GLN A 177 -7.96 -19.75 3.84
N LEU A 178 -8.06 -20.42 2.68
CA LEU A 178 -7.31 -20.05 1.47
C LEU A 178 -7.74 -18.66 0.94
N GLY A 179 -9.04 -18.36 0.93
CA GLY A 179 -9.55 -17.03 0.53
C GLY A 179 -9.21 -15.94 1.55
N CYS A 180 -9.23 -16.22 2.86
CA CYS A 180 -8.75 -15.29 3.89
C CYS A 180 -7.26 -14.98 3.76
N LEU A 181 -6.43 -15.97 3.41
CA LEU A 181 -5.01 -15.80 3.14
C LEU A 181 -4.77 -14.95 1.88
N GLU A 182 -5.52 -15.18 0.80
CA GLU A 182 -5.45 -14.33 -0.40
C GLU A 182 -5.90 -12.90 -0.10
N ILE A 183 -7.02 -12.69 0.60
CA ILE A 183 -7.51 -11.36 0.97
C ILE A 183 -6.45 -10.61 1.78
N ARG A 184 -5.84 -11.26 2.79
CA ARG A 184 -4.75 -10.64 3.56
C ARG A 184 -3.52 -10.33 2.71
N ARG A 185 -3.18 -11.17 1.72
CA ARG A 185 -2.07 -10.95 0.78
C ARG A 185 -2.37 -9.80 -0.22
N PHE A 186 -3.59 -9.74 -0.74
CA PHE A 186 -4.07 -8.78 -1.73
C PHE A 186 -4.24 -7.37 -1.13
N PHE A 187 -4.66 -7.32 0.13
CA PHE A 187 -4.78 -6.12 0.96
C PHE A 187 -3.68 -6.07 2.04
N LYS A 188 -2.43 -6.40 1.67
CA LYS A 188 -1.26 -6.44 2.59
C LYS A 188 -1.07 -5.16 3.44
N ASP A 189 -1.43 -4.01 2.89
CA ASP A 189 -1.25 -2.68 3.50
C ASP A 189 -2.44 -2.25 4.38
N MET A 190 -3.54 -3.01 4.36
CA MET A 190 -4.72 -2.79 5.20
C MET A 190 -4.41 -3.10 6.67
N ASN A 191 -4.97 -2.29 7.56
CA ASN A 191 -4.96 -2.49 9.02
C ASN A 191 -5.42 -3.93 9.37
N PRO A 192 -4.75 -4.66 10.29
CA PRO A 192 -5.19 -5.94 10.81
C PRO A 192 -6.70 -6.06 11.09
N ASN A 193 -7.29 -5.08 11.77
CA ASN A 193 -8.72 -5.08 12.14
C ASN A 193 -9.64 -4.53 11.02
N GLY A 194 -9.09 -4.28 9.83
CA GLY A 194 -9.77 -3.58 8.73
C GLY A 194 -11.03 -4.28 8.22
N LEU A 195 -11.09 -5.61 8.25
CA LEU A 195 -12.25 -6.42 7.85
C LEU A 195 -13.17 -6.81 9.01
N GLU A 196 -12.86 -6.42 10.24
CA GLU A 196 -13.76 -6.58 11.38
C GLU A 196 -14.88 -5.53 11.36
N LYS A 197 -14.65 -4.40 10.67
CA LYS A 197 -15.70 -3.41 10.32
C LYS A 197 -16.59 -3.96 9.19
N LYS A 198 -17.86 -4.25 9.49
CA LYS A 198 -18.86 -4.75 8.51
C LYS A 198 -18.91 -3.94 7.21
N SER A 199 -18.87 -2.61 7.30
CA SER A 199 -18.86 -1.70 6.15
C SER A 199 -17.70 -1.94 5.17
N ASN A 200 -16.53 -2.33 5.67
CA ASN A 200 -15.36 -2.59 4.83
C ASN A 200 -15.45 -3.95 4.13
N PHE A 201 -16.16 -4.91 4.72
CA PHE A 201 -16.50 -6.18 4.09
C PHE A 201 -17.58 -5.99 3.02
N GLU A 202 -18.64 -5.21 3.31
CA GLU A 202 -19.68 -4.83 2.33
C GLU A 202 -19.08 -4.06 1.14
N GLN A 203 -18.11 -3.17 1.39
CA GLN A 203 -17.39 -2.47 0.32
C GLN A 203 -16.49 -3.42 -0.48
N LEU A 204 -15.83 -4.40 0.16
CA LEU A 204 -15.04 -5.43 -0.53
C LEU A 204 -15.92 -6.27 -1.48
N GLU A 205 -17.07 -6.71 -0.98
CA GLU A 205 -18.06 -7.47 -1.74
C GLU A 205 -18.58 -6.67 -2.95
N LYS A 206 -18.89 -5.38 -2.75
CA LYS A 206 -19.46 -4.50 -3.77
C LYS A 206 -18.47 -4.01 -4.83
N ASP A 207 -17.26 -3.61 -4.45
CA ASP A 207 -16.28 -3.00 -5.37
C ASP A 207 -15.32 -4.01 -6.03
N VAL A 208 -15.15 -5.19 -5.43
CA VAL A 208 -14.13 -6.17 -5.88
C VAL A 208 -14.72 -7.54 -6.21
N GLY A 209 -15.83 -7.92 -5.56
CA GLY A 209 -16.44 -9.24 -5.67
C GLY A 209 -15.77 -10.28 -4.77
N LEU A 210 -16.58 -10.99 -3.98
CA LEU A 210 -16.09 -12.11 -3.15
C LEU A 210 -15.72 -13.35 -3.99
N ASP A 211 -16.21 -13.46 -5.23
CA ASP A 211 -15.87 -14.56 -6.16
C ASP A 211 -14.45 -14.46 -6.74
N LEU A 212 -13.74 -13.34 -6.51
CA LEU A 212 -12.30 -13.27 -6.67
C LEU A 212 -11.55 -14.12 -5.62
N PHE A 213 -12.15 -14.32 -4.43
CA PHE A 213 -11.48 -14.86 -3.25
C PHE A 213 -12.00 -16.23 -2.79
N PHE A 214 -13.28 -16.50 -3.02
CA PHE A 214 -13.98 -17.70 -2.54
C PHE A 214 -14.76 -18.39 -3.68
N PRO A 215 -14.96 -19.72 -3.62
CA PRO A 215 -15.93 -20.38 -4.48
C PRO A 215 -17.35 -19.85 -4.20
N ARG A 216 -18.21 -19.80 -5.21
CA ARG A 216 -19.54 -19.16 -5.10
C ARG A 216 -20.43 -19.83 -4.07
N GLU A 217 -20.31 -21.15 -4.01
CA GLU A 217 -20.98 -22.06 -3.09
C GLU A 217 -20.71 -21.70 -1.61
N LEU A 218 -19.56 -21.09 -1.31
CA LEU A 218 -19.20 -20.65 0.03
C LEU A 218 -19.75 -19.25 0.37
N ILE A 219 -19.79 -18.33 -0.61
CA ILE A 219 -20.14 -16.91 -0.40
C ILE A 219 -21.51 -16.78 0.27
N ASP A 220 -22.51 -17.51 -0.24
CA ASP A 220 -23.90 -17.49 0.26
C ASP A 220 -24.05 -17.99 1.71
N SER A 221 -22.99 -18.57 2.30
CA SER A 221 -22.99 -19.17 3.64
C SER A 221 -22.13 -18.44 4.69
N MET A 222 -21.25 -17.52 4.25
CA MET A 222 -20.26 -16.88 5.12
C MET A 222 -20.89 -15.90 6.13
N LYS A 223 -20.38 -15.89 7.37
CA LYS A 223 -20.93 -15.05 8.48
C LYS A 223 -19.92 -14.22 9.26
N THR A 224 -18.64 -14.61 9.32
CA THR A 224 -17.58 -13.86 10.03
C THR A 224 -16.20 -14.10 9.41
N PHE A 225 -15.27 -13.17 9.66
CA PHE A 225 -13.90 -13.16 9.14
C PHE A 225 -12.91 -13.07 10.31
N GLN A 226 -12.08 -14.09 10.55
CA GLN A 226 -11.14 -14.12 11.69
C GLN A 226 -9.84 -14.88 11.36
N GLY A 227 -8.74 -14.54 12.07
CA GLY A 227 -7.57 -15.43 12.23
C GLY A 227 -6.27 -15.09 11.48
N TYR A 228 -6.26 -14.17 10.50
CA TYR A 228 -5.09 -13.93 9.63
C TYR A 228 -4.60 -12.47 9.56
N SER A 229 -5.18 -11.59 10.37
CA SER A 229 -5.02 -10.13 10.34
C SER A 229 -3.57 -9.60 10.43
N SER A 230 -2.69 -10.28 11.17
CA SER A 230 -1.31 -9.84 11.45
C SER A 230 -0.24 -10.31 10.46
N LEU A 231 -0.59 -11.16 9.47
CA LEU A 231 0.41 -11.76 8.57
C LEU A 231 0.99 -10.78 7.55
N LYS A 232 2.27 -10.98 7.19
CA LYS A 232 2.93 -10.35 6.04
C LYS A 232 2.62 -11.10 4.74
N GLN A 233 2.78 -10.41 3.59
CA GLN A 233 2.46 -10.93 2.26
C GLN A 233 3.08 -12.33 2.00
N ASP A 234 4.35 -12.50 2.34
CA ASP A 234 5.12 -13.71 2.05
C ASP A 234 4.75 -14.87 3.00
N GLN A 235 4.36 -14.53 4.24
CA GLN A 235 3.79 -15.48 5.20
C GLN A 235 2.41 -15.98 4.75
N CYS A 236 1.60 -15.12 4.10
CA CYS A 236 0.33 -15.53 3.50
C CYS A 236 0.56 -16.50 2.33
N MET A 237 1.55 -16.24 1.46
CA MET A 237 1.88 -17.13 0.34
C MET A 237 2.41 -18.48 0.85
N ALA A 238 3.37 -18.49 1.78
CA ALA A 238 3.91 -19.71 2.38
C ALA A 238 2.81 -20.55 3.08
N ARG A 239 1.91 -19.91 3.84
CA ARG A 239 0.77 -20.62 4.45
C ARG A 239 -0.19 -21.19 3.41
N PHE A 240 -0.57 -20.41 2.40
CA PHE A 240 -1.47 -20.85 1.33
C PHE A 240 -0.92 -22.09 0.60
N PHE A 241 0.36 -22.07 0.25
CA PHE A 241 1.07 -23.23 -0.30
C PHE A 241 0.98 -24.44 0.67
N SER A 242 1.35 -24.27 1.94
CA SER A 242 1.33 -25.36 2.94
C SER A 242 -0.07 -25.90 3.28
N THR A 243 -1.11 -25.08 3.12
CA THR A 243 -2.51 -25.50 3.27
C THR A 243 -2.95 -26.29 2.04
N LEU A 244 -2.76 -25.73 0.84
CA LEU A 244 -3.22 -26.37 -0.41
C LEU A 244 -2.51 -27.70 -0.69
N ALA A 245 -1.24 -27.84 -0.31
CA ALA A 245 -0.45 -29.07 -0.44
C ALA A 245 -1.09 -30.30 0.26
N GLN A 246 -2.01 -30.08 1.21
CA GLN A 246 -2.70 -31.16 1.94
C GLN A 246 -3.78 -31.86 1.10
N CYS A 247 -4.23 -31.25 -0.01
CA CYS A 247 -5.26 -31.80 -0.88
C CYS A 247 -4.93 -31.74 -2.39
N TYR A 248 -3.94 -30.94 -2.79
CA TYR A 248 -3.52 -30.79 -4.18
C TYR A 248 -2.00 -30.57 -4.27
N SER A 249 -1.29 -31.48 -4.94
CA SER A 249 0.12 -31.27 -5.28
C SER A 249 0.24 -30.41 -6.54
N TYR A 250 0.75 -29.21 -6.36
CA TYR A 250 0.97 -28.19 -7.41
C TYR A 250 2.43 -28.14 -7.90
N THR A 251 3.30 -29.01 -7.38
CA THR A 251 4.73 -29.12 -7.76
C THR A 251 5.04 -30.31 -8.68
N GLN A 252 4.06 -31.17 -8.94
CA GLN A 252 4.23 -32.38 -9.77
C GLN A 252 3.09 -32.50 -10.80
N GLU A 253 3.38 -33.09 -11.95
CA GLU A 253 2.38 -33.54 -12.93
C GLU A 253 2.32 -35.08 -12.89
N SER A 254 1.12 -35.65 -12.82
CA SER A 254 0.88 -37.11 -12.84
C SER A 254 0.30 -37.55 -14.19
N PHE A 255 0.84 -38.62 -14.77
CA PHE A 255 0.47 -39.12 -16.09
C PHE A 255 0.11 -40.61 -16.09
N GLY A 256 -1.18 -40.91 -16.27
CA GLY A 256 -1.66 -42.27 -16.51
C GLY A 256 -1.09 -42.85 -17.80
N CYS A 257 -0.28 -43.91 -17.68
CA CYS A 257 0.41 -44.57 -18.79
C CYS A 257 0.54 -46.08 -18.53
N ARG A 258 1.05 -46.85 -19.51
CA ARG A 258 1.27 -48.30 -19.38
C ARG A 258 2.75 -48.64 -19.49
N LEU A 259 3.29 -49.37 -18.53
CA LEU A 259 4.67 -49.89 -18.60
C LEU A 259 4.80 -50.92 -19.73
N VAL A 260 5.83 -50.75 -20.57
CA VAL A 260 6.14 -51.70 -21.67
C VAL A 260 6.86 -52.96 -21.17
N HIS A 261 7.62 -52.83 -20.07
CA HIS A 261 8.42 -53.91 -19.50
C HIS A 261 7.76 -54.48 -18.25
N GLY A 262 7.03 -55.60 -18.41
CA GLY A 262 6.37 -56.33 -17.33
C GLY A 262 5.06 -56.97 -17.79
N TRP A 263 4.20 -57.35 -16.83
CA TRP A 263 2.76 -57.38 -17.11
C TRP A 263 2.35 -55.96 -17.49
N ASN A 264 1.53 -55.74 -18.52
CA ASN A 264 1.15 -54.43 -19.05
C ASN A 264 0.34 -53.59 -18.04
N LEU A 265 1.01 -53.06 -17.03
CA LEU A 265 0.42 -52.41 -15.87
C LEU A 265 0.16 -50.94 -16.17
N THR A 266 -1.10 -50.53 -16.01
CA THR A 266 -1.47 -49.11 -15.95
C THR A 266 -0.96 -48.52 -14.65
N ILE A 267 -0.19 -47.44 -14.75
CA ILE A 267 0.43 -46.72 -13.63
C ILE A 267 0.24 -45.21 -13.83
N ASP A 268 0.34 -44.44 -12.74
CA ASP A 268 0.62 -43.02 -12.84
C ASP A 268 2.12 -42.78 -12.75
N LEU A 269 2.70 -42.14 -13.77
CA LEU A 269 4.05 -41.61 -13.70
C LEU A 269 3.99 -40.20 -13.12
N VAL A 270 4.53 -40.03 -11.91
CA VAL A 270 4.56 -38.76 -11.18
C VAL A 270 5.91 -38.09 -11.43
N ILE A 271 5.90 -36.89 -11.99
CA ILE A 271 7.11 -36.11 -12.32
C ILE A 271 7.04 -34.76 -11.60
N GLY A 272 8.02 -34.47 -10.75
CA GLY A 272 8.19 -33.20 -10.03
C GLY A 272 9.65 -33.03 -9.58
N PRO A 273 10.00 -32.04 -8.75
CA PRO A 273 11.39 -31.80 -8.34
C PRO A 273 12.09 -33.01 -7.70
N GLU A 274 11.32 -33.90 -7.05
CA GLU A 274 11.83 -35.14 -6.45
C GLU A 274 12.23 -36.23 -7.46
N GLY A 275 12.18 -35.94 -8.76
CA GLY A 275 12.52 -36.87 -9.83
C GLY A 275 11.31 -37.51 -10.50
N ILE A 276 11.56 -38.64 -11.15
CA ILE A 276 10.55 -39.47 -11.82
C ILE A 276 10.15 -40.59 -10.85
N SER A 277 8.87 -40.73 -10.56
CA SER A 277 8.32 -41.77 -9.67
C SER A 277 7.15 -42.52 -10.32
N GLN A 278 6.95 -43.77 -9.92
CA GLN A 278 5.79 -44.59 -10.26
C GLN A 278 4.81 -44.61 -9.08
N GLN A 279 3.52 -44.46 -9.36
CA GLN A 279 2.44 -44.69 -8.42
C GLN A 279 1.43 -45.67 -8.99
N THR A 280 0.86 -46.53 -8.14
CA THR A 280 -0.31 -47.35 -8.45
C THR A 280 -1.48 -46.91 -7.58
N GLU A 281 -2.70 -47.32 -7.95
CA GLU A 281 -3.91 -47.00 -7.19
C GLU A 281 -3.73 -47.34 -5.69
N ASN A 282 -3.90 -46.33 -4.82
CA ASN A 282 -3.71 -46.38 -3.37
C ASN A 282 -2.28 -46.71 -2.85
N SER A 283 -1.21 -46.61 -3.66
CA SER A 283 0.18 -46.73 -3.18
C SER A 283 0.83 -45.37 -2.88
N THR A 284 1.89 -45.36 -2.07
CA THR A 284 2.85 -44.25 -2.07
C THR A 284 3.67 -44.26 -3.38
N PRO A 285 4.11 -43.10 -3.89
CA PRO A 285 5.02 -43.04 -5.04
C PRO A 285 6.38 -43.68 -4.75
N VAL A 286 6.89 -44.46 -5.71
CA VAL A 286 8.21 -45.10 -5.67
C VAL A 286 9.12 -44.43 -6.70
N ARG A 287 10.24 -43.85 -6.26
CA ARG A 287 11.19 -43.13 -7.12
C ARG A 287 11.89 -44.10 -8.07
N LEU A 288 11.87 -43.79 -9.36
CA LEU A 288 12.54 -44.55 -10.43
C LEU A 288 13.91 -43.95 -10.78
N ALA A 289 14.02 -42.61 -10.84
CA ALA A 289 15.26 -41.91 -11.17
C ALA A 289 15.23 -40.42 -10.74
N THR A 290 16.40 -39.82 -10.55
CA THR A 290 16.60 -38.35 -10.53
C THR A 290 16.95 -37.83 -11.92
N PHE A 291 16.77 -36.53 -12.19
CA PHE A 291 16.97 -35.97 -13.53
C PHE A 291 18.45 -35.98 -13.96
N SER A 292 19.36 -35.79 -13.01
CA SER A 292 20.80 -36.04 -13.08
C SER A 292 21.21 -37.43 -13.60
N GLN A 293 20.35 -38.45 -13.50
CA GLN A 293 20.59 -39.78 -14.09
C GLN A 293 20.08 -39.91 -15.53
N VAL A 294 19.28 -38.98 -16.05
CA VAL A 294 18.74 -39.05 -17.41
C VAL A 294 19.85 -38.75 -18.43
N ARG A 295 19.88 -39.49 -19.53
CA ARG A 295 20.91 -39.38 -20.58
C ARG A 295 20.34 -39.08 -21.97
N SER A 296 19.12 -39.53 -22.26
CA SER A 296 18.37 -39.14 -23.47
C SER A 296 16.88 -39.47 -23.34
N ILE A 297 16.06 -38.71 -24.06
CA ILE A 297 14.60 -38.85 -24.10
C ILE A 297 14.17 -39.00 -25.58
N SER A 298 13.22 -39.87 -25.87
CA SER A 298 12.66 -40.03 -27.22
C SER A 298 11.17 -40.36 -27.20
N CYS A 299 10.48 -40.03 -28.29
CA CYS A 299 9.06 -40.35 -28.49
C CYS A 299 8.83 -40.94 -29.88
N SER A 300 8.19 -42.10 -29.98
CA SER A 300 7.67 -42.69 -31.22
C SER A 300 6.15 -42.69 -31.25
N ALA A 301 5.58 -42.64 -32.46
CA ALA A 301 4.15 -42.91 -32.65
C ALA A 301 3.97 -44.43 -32.77
N GLU A 302 2.97 -44.95 -32.07
CA GLU A 302 2.62 -46.37 -32.07
C GLU A 302 1.28 -46.58 -32.81
N GLU A 303 0.84 -47.83 -32.90
CA GLU A 303 -0.47 -48.18 -33.46
C GLU A 303 -1.62 -47.56 -32.64
N GLU A 304 -2.81 -47.48 -33.26
CA GLU A 304 -4.04 -46.88 -32.70
C GLU A 304 -3.93 -45.40 -32.28
N GLY A 305 -2.85 -44.70 -32.65
CA GLY A 305 -2.62 -43.28 -32.29
C GLY A 305 -2.01 -43.06 -30.91
N GLN A 306 -1.61 -44.14 -30.24
CA GLN A 306 -0.83 -44.10 -28.99
C GLN A 306 0.60 -43.62 -29.28
N ALA A 307 1.37 -43.34 -28.23
CA ALA A 307 2.78 -42.99 -28.38
C ALA A 307 3.65 -43.53 -27.26
N LEU A 308 4.79 -44.09 -27.63
CA LEU A 308 5.81 -44.61 -26.73
C LEU A 308 6.76 -43.49 -26.34
N LEU A 309 6.89 -43.25 -25.03
CA LEU A 309 7.94 -42.44 -24.43
C LEU A 309 9.05 -43.38 -23.93
N THR A 310 10.30 -43.12 -24.32
CA THR A 310 11.47 -43.87 -23.84
C THR A 310 12.49 -42.91 -23.23
N VAL A 311 12.90 -43.19 -21.99
CA VAL A 311 13.86 -42.40 -21.21
C VAL A 311 15.04 -43.28 -20.81
N HIS A 312 16.24 -42.92 -21.27
CA HIS A 312 17.47 -43.62 -20.91
C HIS A 312 18.01 -43.07 -19.59
N ILE A 313 18.15 -43.97 -18.61
CA ILE A 313 18.58 -43.68 -17.24
C ILE A 313 19.92 -44.37 -16.99
N GLU A 314 20.89 -43.64 -16.46
CA GLU A 314 22.22 -44.15 -16.12
C GLU A 314 22.15 -45.20 -15.00
N GLY A 315 22.87 -46.31 -15.17
CA GLY A 315 22.85 -47.46 -14.26
C GLY A 315 21.64 -48.39 -14.41
N ALA A 316 20.59 -47.99 -15.13
CA ALA A 316 19.46 -48.87 -15.44
C ALA A 316 19.83 -49.92 -16.50
N LYS A 317 19.40 -51.18 -16.31
CA LYS A 317 19.67 -52.27 -17.26
C LYS A 317 18.87 -52.18 -18.56
N GLN A 318 17.75 -51.47 -18.53
CA GLN A 318 16.84 -51.20 -19.65
C GLN A 318 16.31 -49.76 -19.48
N PRO A 319 15.95 -49.05 -20.57
CA PRO A 319 15.37 -47.72 -20.45
C PRO A 319 13.94 -47.78 -19.87
N LEU A 320 13.50 -46.68 -19.28
CA LEU A 320 12.11 -46.51 -18.86
C LEU A 320 11.26 -46.24 -20.10
N SER A 321 10.51 -47.26 -20.53
CA SER A 321 9.60 -47.21 -21.69
C SER A 321 8.15 -47.32 -21.24
N VAL A 322 7.34 -46.31 -21.58
CA VAL A 322 5.91 -46.24 -21.24
C VAL A 322 5.07 -45.87 -22.46
N ASN A 323 3.96 -46.57 -22.66
CA ASN A 323 2.95 -46.25 -23.65
C ASN A 323 1.97 -45.22 -23.08
N THR A 324 1.79 -44.13 -23.82
CA THR A 324 0.91 -43.00 -23.48
C THR A 324 -0.31 -42.96 -24.40
N SER A 325 -1.39 -42.34 -23.94
CA SER A 325 -2.66 -42.26 -24.67
C SER A 325 -2.60 -41.44 -25.97
N SER A 326 -1.56 -40.63 -26.19
CA SER A 326 -1.34 -39.91 -27.45
C SER A 326 0.06 -39.31 -27.53
N MET A 327 0.51 -39.03 -28.76
CA MET A 327 1.74 -38.28 -29.03
C MET A 327 1.80 -36.92 -28.30
N ALA A 328 0.67 -36.27 -28.04
CA ALA A 328 0.63 -35.03 -27.26
C ALA A 328 1.01 -35.26 -25.79
N VAL A 329 0.60 -36.38 -25.18
CA VAL A 329 0.97 -36.74 -23.81
C VAL A 329 2.46 -37.11 -23.74
N ALA A 330 2.96 -37.95 -24.66
CA ALA A 330 4.39 -38.27 -24.74
C ALA A 330 5.27 -37.00 -24.87
N GLN A 331 4.88 -36.05 -25.72
CA GLN A 331 5.61 -34.77 -25.87
C GLN A 331 5.52 -33.89 -24.63
N ASN A 332 4.35 -33.79 -23.99
CA ASN A 332 4.17 -33.04 -22.74
C ASN A 332 5.00 -33.63 -21.59
N MET A 333 5.13 -34.97 -21.50
CA MET A 333 6.00 -35.65 -20.54
C MET A 333 7.48 -35.46 -20.85
N ALA A 334 7.88 -35.58 -22.13
CA ALA A 334 9.25 -35.40 -22.57
C ALA A 334 9.78 -33.98 -22.28
N ASP A 335 8.99 -32.94 -22.56
CA ASP A 335 9.34 -31.55 -22.23
C ASP A 335 9.48 -31.32 -20.71
N LEU A 336 8.66 -31.98 -19.89
CA LEU A 336 8.74 -31.85 -18.44
C LEU A 336 10.04 -32.45 -17.89
N ILE A 337 10.35 -33.69 -18.29
CA ILE A 337 11.59 -34.37 -17.88
C ILE A 337 12.81 -33.58 -18.39
N ASP A 338 12.80 -33.17 -19.66
CA ASP A 338 13.91 -32.40 -20.24
C ASP A 338 14.09 -31.04 -19.55
N GLY A 339 13.01 -30.36 -19.19
CA GLY A 339 13.07 -29.10 -18.47
C GLY A 339 13.62 -29.21 -17.05
N TYR A 340 13.29 -30.30 -16.33
CA TYR A 340 13.96 -30.60 -15.07
C TYR A 340 15.45 -30.97 -15.29
N CYS A 341 15.80 -31.71 -16.35
CA CYS A 341 17.20 -31.99 -16.69
C CYS A 341 18.02 -30.72 -16.99
N ARG A 342 17.42 -29.73 -17.67
CA ARG A 342 18.01 -28.39 -17.93
C ARG A 342 18.02 -27.47 -16.69
N LEU A 343 17.30 -27.84 -15.61
CA LEU A 343 17.25 -27.10 -14.35
C LEU A 343 18.25 -27.65 -13.32
N GLU A 344 18.42 -28.97 -13.22
CA GLU A 344 19.50 -29.61 -12.44
C GLU A 344 20.87 -29.49 -13.14
N GLY A 345 20.91 -29.71 -14.46
CA GLY A 345 22.14 -29.71 -15.24
C GLY A 345 22.42 -28.35 -15.86
N ALA A 346 23.60 -27.79 -15.62
CA ALA A 346 24.05 -26.49 -16.12
C ALA A 346 24.37 -26.45 -17.65
N SER A 347 23.57 -27.15 -18.47
CA SER A 347 23.63 -27.14 -19.93
C SER A 347 22.25 -26.83 -20.50
N GLU A 348 22.12 -25.77 -21.29
CA GLU A 348 20.87 -25.41 -21.98
C GLU A 348 20.44 -26.42 -23.07
N SER A 349 21.25 -27.45 -23.34
CA SER A 349 21.02 -28.44 -24.40
C SER A 349 19.92 -29.45 -24.04
N SER A 350 18.86 -29.50 -24.84
CA SER A 350 17.84 -30.55 -24.75
C SER A 350 18.40 -31.96 -24.96
N LEU A 351 17.98 -32.90 -24.12
CA LEU A 351 18.22 -34.34 -24.21
C LEU A 351 17.18 -35.08 -25.10
N ILE A 352 16.20 -34.36 -25.66
CA ILE A 352 15.17 -34.94 -26.53
C ILE A 352 15.74 -35.23 -27.92
N ILE A 353 15.97 -36.51 -28.20
CA ILE A 353 16.42 -36.99 -29.52
C ILE A 353 15.27 -36.85 -30.52
N ARG A 354 15.40 -35.89 -31.43
CA ARG A 354 14.48 -35.70 -32.55
C ARG A 354 14.99 -36.51 -33.76
N PRO A 355 14.18 -37.37 -34.40
CA PRO A 355 14.60 -38.06 -35.63
C PRO A 355 14.97 -37.04 -36.70
N GLY A 356 16.19 -37.13 -37.21
CA GLY A 356 16.88 -35.97 -37.79
C GLY A 356 16.35 -35.52 -39.14
N LYS A 357 16.26 -34.19 -39.33
CA LYS A 357 16.75 -33.59 -40.57
C LYS A 357 18.27 -33.50 -40.51
N GLY A 358 18.91 -33.50 -41.68
CA GLY A 358 20.35 -33.70 -41.82
C GLY A 358 21.22 -32.63 -41.15
N ARG A 359 22.50 -32.96 -40.99
CA ARG A 359 23.54 -31.97 -40.71
C ARG A 359 23.65 -31.04 -41.92
N ASP A 360 23.39 -29.75 -41.73
CA ASP A 360 23.94 -28.73 -42.62
C ASP A 360 25.12 -28.04 -41.92
N ALA A 361 26.25 -27.98 -42.63
CA ALA A 361 27.52 -27.57 -42.05
C ALA A 361 27.72 -26.05 -42.18
N ARG A 362 28.01 -25.40 -41.05
CA ARG A 362 28.84 -24.19 -40.86
C ARG A 362 29.40 -23.53 -42.15
N LEU A 363 28.55 -22.88 -42.95
CA LEU A 363 28.98 -22.04 -44.07
C LEU A 363 29.20 -20.61 -43.56
N LYS A 364 30.46 -20.23 -43.34
CA LYS A 364 30.88 -18.81 -43.27
C LYS A 364 31.07 -18.29 -44.70
N LEU A 365 30.54 -17.10 -45.01
CA LEU A 365 30.81 -16.26 -46.17
C LEU A 365 30.23 -14.85 -45.89
N PRO A 366 30.71 -13.76 -46.54
CA PRO A 366 31.80 -12.94 -46.02
C PRO A 366 31.38 -11.52 -45.58
N ASP A 367 32.34 -10.75 -45.05
CA ASP A 367 32.20 -9.34 -44.65
C ASP A 367 32.10 -8.35 -45.84
N ILE A 368 31.86 -7.06 -45.50
CA ILE A 368 32.00 -5.81 -46.32
C ILE A 368 30.75 -5.43 -47.16
N PRO A 369 30.29 -4.14 -47.23
CA PRO A 369 30.59 -2.94 -46.43
C PRO A 369 29.36 -2.25 -45.78
N GLN A 370 29.59 -1.21 -44.97
CA GLN A 370 28.59 -0.20 -44.61
C GLN A 370 28.47 0.90 -45.70
N SER A 371 27.25 1.35 -46.03
CA SER A 371 26.93 2.77 -46.38
C SER A 371 25.42 2.96 -46.61
N GLY A 372 24.95 4.22 -46.61
CA GLY A 372 23.69 4.62 -47.26
C GLY A 372 22.43 4.61 -46.38
N GLY A 373 22.23 5.67 -45.59
CA GLY A 373 20.95 5.91 -44.92
C GLY A 373 19.92 6.59 -45.84
N ALA A 374 18.66 6.20 -45.75
CA ALA A 374 17.51 6.88 -46.35
C ALA A 374 16.41 7.11 -45.30
N SER A 375 15.82 8.30 -45.28
CA SER A 375 14.95 8.75 -44.19
C SER A 375 13.48 8.33 -44.36
N SER A 376 12.92 7.64 -43.35
CA SER A 376 11.47 7.55 -43.13
C SER A 376 10.94 8.76 -42.34
N PRO A 377 9.66 9.15 -42.50
CA PRO A 377 9.22 10.52 -42.23
C PRO A 377 9.17 10.91 -40.74
N ASP A 378 9.72 12.08 -40.44
CA ASP A 378 9.90 12.58 -39.08
C ASP A 378 8.61 13.22 -38.50
N ARG A 379 7.94 12.49 -37.60
CA ARG A 379 6.94 13.08 -36.68
C ARG A 379 7.20 12.79 -35.19
N VAL A 380 8.24 12.01 -34.87
CA VAL A 380 8.51 11.56 -33.49
C VAL A 380 9.42 12.54 -32.71
N LYS A 381 10.35 13.22 -33.39
CA LYS A 381 11.45 13.99 -32.75
C LYS A 381 11.09 15.35 -32.15
N LYS A 382 9.82 15.79 -32.17
CA LYS A 382 9.39 17.18 -31.86
C LYS A 382 9.80 17.77 -30.49
N HIS A 383 10.34 16.98 -29.57
CA HIS A 383 10.68 17.38 -28.19
C HIS A 383 12.11 17.01 -27.75
N ARG A 384 12.97 16.50 -28.63
CA ARG A 384 14.37 16.18 -28.27
C ARG A 384 15.23 17.43 -28.41
N ILE A 385 15.93 17.82 -27.35
CA ILE A 385 16.83 18.98 -27.31
C ILE A 385 18.29 18.50 -27.20
N ALA A 386 19.21 19.21 -27.84
CA ALA A 386 20.65 18.99 -27.72
C ALA A 386 21.22 19.81 -26.54
N ARG A 387 22.13 19.23 -25.74
CA ARG A 387 22.61 19.86 -24.49
C ARG A 387 23.31 21.21 -24.72
N ASP A 388 24.06 21.33 -25.81
CA ASP A 388 24.76 22.55 -26.25
C ASP A 388 23.81 23.72 -26.57
N HIS A 389 22.52 23.45 -26.80
CA HIS A 389 21.50 24.50 -26.94
C HIS A 389 20.97 25.02 -25.59
N VAL A 390 21.37 24.44 -24.45
CA VAL A 390 20.83 24.79 -23.12
C VAL A 390 21.95 25.18 -22.15
N ALA A 391 21.96 26.46 -21.75
CA ALA A 391 22.82 26.95 -20.68
C ALA A 391 22.12 26.81 -19.32
N VAL A 392 22.75 26.09 -18.38
CA VAL A 392 22.29 25.95 -17.00
C VAL A 392 22.80 27.14 -16.17
N GLY A 393 21.94 27.67 -15.30
CA GLY A 393 22.23 28.78 -14.37
C GLY A 393 22.07 28.35 -12.91
N ARG A 394 21.56 29.26 -12.06
CA ARG A 394 21.36 29.02 -10.62
C ARG A 394 20.32 27.91 -10.35
N ILE A 395 20.47 27.21 -9.23
CA ILE A 395 19.40 26.38 -8.65
C ILE A 395 18.20 27.27 -8.29
N LEU A 396 16.99 26.75 -8.48
CA LEU A 396 15.70 27.35 -8.10
C LEU A 396 15.03 26.60 -6.95
N GLY A 397 15.29 25.30 -6.82
CA GLY A 397 14.79 24.45 -5.74
C GLY A 397 15.25 23.00 -5.90
N GLU A 398 15.01 22.18 -4.87
CA GLU A 398 15.31 20.75 -4.88
C GLU A 398 14.03 19.93 -4.70
N GLY A 399 13.89 18.86 -5.48
CA GLY A 399 12.76 17.93 -5.44
C GLY A 399 13.22 16.47 -5.39
N PHE A 400 12.27 15.55 -5.28
CA PHE A 400 12.54 14.13 -4.98
C PHE A 400 13.52 13.43 -5.93
N PHE A 401 13.58 13.84 -7.21
CA PHE A 401 14.49 13.26 -8.21
C PHE A 401 15.80 14.05 -8.42
N GLY A 402 15.91 15.26 -7.85
CA GLY A 402 17.05 16.17 -8.07
C GLY A 402 16.67 17.65 -8.10
N GLU A 403 17.57 18.49 -8.59
CA GLU A 403 17.45 19.95 -8.56
C GLU A 403 16.72 20.51 -9.78
N VAL A 404 15.93 21.55 -9.57
CA VAL A 404 15.42 22.43 -10.63
C VAL A 404 16.35 23.62 -10.74
N HIS A 405 16.88 23.86 -11.94
CA HIS A 405 17.75 24.99 -12.25
C HIS A 405 17.01 26.00 -13.15
N ALA A 406 17.37 27.29 -13.05
CA ALA A 406 17.11 28.26 -14.10
C ALA A 406 18.08 28.02 -15.26
N GLY A 407 17.70 28.42 -16.47
CA GLY A 407 18.58 28.37 -17.63
C GLY A 407 18.08 29.14 -18.83
N VAL A 408 18.84 29.06 -19.93
CA VAL A 408 18.48 29.66 -21.22
C VAL A 408 18.58 28.59 -22.31
N TYR A 409 17.46 28.34 -22.98
CA TYR A 409 17.40 27.51 -24.18
C TYR A 409 17.54 28.40 -25.43
N LYS A 410 18.40 28.01 -26.36
CA LYS A 410 18.51 28.59 -27.69
C LYS A 410 17.66 27.79 -28.67
N SER A 411 16.59 28.40 -29.19
CA SER A 411 15.71 27.73 -30.16
C SER A 411 16.44 27.49 -31.49
N PRO A 412 15.98 26.55 -32.35
CA PRO A 412 16.52 26.37 -33.70
C PRO A 412 16.38 27.62 -34.60
N ALA A 413 15.47 28.54 -34.26
CA ALA A 413 15.34 29.85 -34.92
C ALA A 413 16.34 30.90 -34.38
N GLY A 414 17.16 30.56 -33.38
CA GLY A 414 18.18 31.41 -32.78
C GLY A 414 17.72 32.22 -31.56
N GLU A 415 16.43 32.18 -31.22
CA GLU A 415 15.84 32.90 -30.08
C GLU A 415 16.38 32.37 -28.75
N ARG A 416 16.45 33.23 -27.74
CA ARG A 416 16.81 32.85 -26.36
C ARG A 416 15.56 32.84 -25.49
N ILE A 417 15.26 31.70 -24.90
CA ILE A 417 14.08 31.46 -24.08
C ILE A 417 14.54 31.13 -22.66
N SER A 418 13.99 31.81 -21.64
CA SER A 418 14.21 31.46 -20.23
C SER A 418 13.49 30.16 -19.89
N VAL A 419 14.20 29.22 -19.27
CA VAL A 419 13.70 27.85 -19.02
C VAL A 419 13.98 27.39 -17.59
N ALA A 420 13.11 26.52 -17.08
CA ALA A 420 13.36 25.71 -15.91
C ALA A 420 13.89 24.33 -16.35
N ILE A 421 14.90 23.80 -15.66
CA ILE A 421 15.62 22.58 -16.02
C ILE A 421 15.58 21.64 -14.82
N LYS A 422 14.68 20.64 -14.84
CA LYS A 422 14.67 19.55 -13.84
C LYS A 422 15.85 18.63 -14.17
N THR A 423 16.76 18.43 -13.23
CA THR A 423 17.90 17.51 -13.36
C THR A 423 17.68 16.29 -12.46
N CYS A 424 18.22 15.14 -12.87
CA CYS A 424 18.20 13.93 -12.04
C CYS A 424 19.54 13.75 -11.32
N LYS A 425 19.51 13.49 -9.99
CA LYS A 425 20.71 13.30 -9.16
C LYS A 425 21.21 11.85 -9.09
N ASP A 426 20.33 10.88 -9.31
CA ASP A 426 20.63 9.44 -9.29
C ASP A 426 20.40 8.82 -10.68
N PHE A 427 21.25 7.87 -11.08
CA PHE A 427 21.33 7.29 -12.41
C PHE A 427 21.02 5.79 -12.46
N THR A 428 20.40 5.26 -11.40
CA THR A 428 19.74 3.94 -11.48
C THR A 428 18.70 3.93 -12.62
N ALA A 429 18.62 2.82 -13.36
CA ALA A 429 17.77 2.73 -14.55
C ALA A 429 16.28 2.96 -14.23
N GLU A 430 15.82 2.48 -13.07
CA GLU A 430 14.44 2.65 -12.59
C GLU A 430 14.11 4.13 -12.30
N VAL A 431 15.05 4.90 -11.72
CA VAL A 431 14.88 6.33 -11.47
C VAL A 431 14.87 7.10 -12.81
N LYS A 432 15.78 6.77 -13.73
CA LYS A 432 15.82 7.35 -15.08
C LYS A 432 14.54 7.09 -15.88
N GLU A 433 13.96 5.90 -15.79
CA GLU A 433 12.66 5.57 -16.42
C GLU A 433 11.51 6.38 -15.80
N LYS A 434 11.43 6.43 -14.45
CA LYS A 434 10.43 7.24 -13.74
C LYS A 434 10.52 8.73 -14.13
N PHE A 435 11.73 9.26 -14.22
CA PHE A 435 11.99 10.65 -14.62
C PHE A 435 11.56 10.91 -16.07
N LEU A 436 11.89 10.03 -17.01
CA LEU A 436 11.43 10.12 -18.40
C LEU A 436 9.90 9.93 -18.53
N SER A 437 9.26 9.19 -17.63
CA SER A 437 7.79 9.01 -17.62
C SER A 437 7.04 10.32 -17.37
N GLU A 438 7.58 11.23 -16.55
CA GLU A 438 7.01 12.55 -16.29
C GLU A 438 6.96 13.38 -17.58
N ALA A 439 8.09 13.51 -18.28
CA ALA A 439 8.14 14.21 -19.55
C ALA A 439 7.30 13.53 -20.65
N GLY A 440 7.17 12.20 -20.60
CA GLY A 440 6.29 11.42 -21.47
C GLY A 440 4.82 11.78 -21.33
N LEU A 441 4.35 12.07 -20.11
CA LEU A 441 2.99 12.57 -19.84
C LEU A 441 2.83 14.02 -20.29
N MET A 442 3.74 14.90 -19.89
CA MET A 442 3.68 16.35 -20.20
C MET A 442 3.74 16.66 -21.70
N LYS A 443 4.34 15.79 -22.52
CA LYS A 443 4.51 15.92 -23.97
C LYS A 443 3.22 16.20 -24.76
N ASN A 444 2.07 15.79 -24.23
CA ASN A 444 0.76 15.90 -24.89
C ASN A 444 -0.19 16.89 -24.18
N LEU A 445 0.27 17.58 -23.13
CA LEU A 445 -0.54 18.54 -22.38
C LEU A 445 -0.39 19.96 -22.97
N ASP A 446 -1.50 20.58 -23.34
CA ASP A 446 -1.57 21.95 -23.84
C ASP A 446 -2.80 22.65 -23.23
N HIS A 447 -2.56 23.48 -22.22
CA HIS A 447 -3.59 24.18 -21.46
C HIS A 447 -2.97 25.45 -20.79
N PRO A 448 -3.62 26.62 -20.81
CA PRO A 448 -3.06 27.87 -20.30
C PRO A 448 -2.66 27.85 -18.81
N HIS A 449 -3.27 26.96 -18.02
CA HIS A 449 -2.98 26.79 -16.58
C HIS A 449 -2.21 25.49 -16.26
N ILE A 450 -1.44 24.95 -17.21
CA ILE A 450 -0.48 23.85 -17.00
C ILE A 450 0.93 24.32 -17.39
N VAL A 451 1.95 23.89 -16.64
CA VAL A 451 3.36 24.17 -16.95
C VAL A 451 3.78 23.43 -18.22
N ARG A 452 4.16 24.17 -19.25
CA ARG A 452 4.45 23.66 -20.59
C ARG A 452 5.85 23.04 -20.68
N LEU A 453 5.92 21.81 -21.19
CA LEU A 453 7.16 21.17 -21.61
C LEU A 453 7.76 21.91 -22.83
N ILE A 454 9.06 22.17 -22.81
CA ILE A 454 9.84 22.70 -23.94
C ILE A 454 10.60 21.57 -24.63
N GLY A 455 11.13 20.61 -23.87
CA GLY A 455 11.70 19.37 -24.40
C GLY A 455 12.51 18.58 -23.39
N VAL A 456 13.21 17.56 -23.88
CA VAL A 456 13.98 16.61 -23.08
C VAL A 456 15.38 16.45 -23.67
N ILE A 457 16.39 16.43 -22.80
CA ILE A 457 17.76 16.03 -23.12
C ILE A 457 17.93 14.61 -22.56
N GLU A 458 17.87 13.61 -23.44
CA GLU A 458 17.92 12.18 -23.09
C GLU A 458 19.35 11.65 -22.83
N ALA A 459 20.38 12.43 -23.19
CA ALA A 459 21.77 12.09 -22.93
C ALA A 459 22.09 12.34 -21.45
N ASP A 460 22.80 11.42 -20.79
CA ASP A 460 23.06 11.53 -19.36
C ASP A 460 23.94 12.74 -18.99
N PRO A 461 23.69 13.41 -17.85
CA PRO A 461 22.52 13.28 -16.98
C PRO A 461 21.23 13.80 -17.64
N VAL A 462 20.14 13.02 -17.62
CA VAL A 462 18.86 13.40 -18.27
C VAL A 462 18.31 14.71 -17.69
N TRP A 463 17.89 15.64 -18.57
CA TRP A 463 17.23 16.90 -18.16
C TRP A 463 15.84 17.04 -18.81
N ILE A 464 14.88 17.53 -18.03
CA ILE A 464 13.54 17.94 -18.51
C ILE A 464 13.52 19.48 -18.55
N VAL A 465 13.25 20.05 -19.72
CA VAL A 465 13.26 21.50 -19.96
C VAL A 465 11.81 22.00 -20.08
N MET A 466 11.44 22.93 -19.21
CA MET A 466 10.09 23.50 -19.06
C MET A 466 10.14 25.03 -19.16
N GLU A 467 8.99 25.69 -19.31
CA GLU A 467 8.93 27.14 -19.18
C GLU A 467 9.37 27.61 -17.78
N LEU A 468 10.09 28.73 -17.72
CA LEU A 468 10.41 29.41 -16.45
C LEU A 468 9.26 30.35 -16.07
N LEU A 469 8.88 30.37 -14.79
CA LEU A 469 7.81 31.22 -14.26
C LEU A 469 8.39 32.06 -13.11
N ASP A 470 8.64 33.35 -13.38
CA ASP A 470 9.55 34.19 -12.60
C ASP A 470 9.10 34.50 -11.16
N HIS A 471 7.80 34.40 -10.86
CA HIS A 471 7.27 34.61 -9.51
C HIS A 471 7.44 33.38 -8.59
N GLY A 472 7.73 32.20 -9.16
CA GLY A 472 8.01 30.97 -8.44
C GLY A 472 6.76 30.24 -7.90
N GLU A 473 6.94 29.53 -6.80
CA GLU A 473 5.92 28.71 -6.12
C GLU A 473 4.81 29.57 -5.49
N LEU A 474 3.56 29.13 -5.65
CA LEU A 474 2.39 29.84 -5.14
C LEU A 474 2.41 29.98 -3.62
N GLY A 475 2.91 29.01 -2.83
CA GLY A 475 2.92 29.13 -1.37
C GLY A 475 3.82 30.25 -0.88
N SER A 476 5.03 30.33 -1.43
CA SER A 476 5.96 31.45 -1.22
C SER A 476 5.39 32.80 -1.71
N TYR A 477 4.60 32.80 -2.79
CA TYR A 477 3.97 34.01 -3.32
C TYR A 477 2.79 34.51 -2.46
N LEU A 478 1.91 33.60 -2.00
CA LEU A 478 0.79 33.91 -1.11
C LEU A 478 1.25 34.59 0.18
N LEU A 479 2.35 34.10 0.77
CA LEU A 479 2.94 34.68 1.98
C LEU A 479 3.56 36.06 1.73
N ARG A 480 4.22 36.25 0.57
CA ARG A 480 4.85 37.54 0.21
C ARG A 480 3.82 38.63 -0.06
N GLU A 481 2.78 38.31 -0.82
CA GLU A 481 1.79 39.26 -1.31
C GLU A 481 0.50 39.29 -0.47
N MET A 482 0.51 38.74 0.76
CA MET A 482 -0.69 38.50 1.57
C MET A 482 -1.59 39.73 1.79
N TYR A 483 -0.98 40.92 1.80
CA TYR A 483 -1.64 42.22 1.98
C TYR A 483 -2.20 42.82 0.69
N ILE A 484 -1.72 42.38 -0.49
CA ILE A 484 -2.12 42.88 -1.82
C ILE A 484 -3.17 41.96 -2.45
N LEU A 485 -3.05 40.65 -2.27
CA LEU A 485 -3.98 39.65 -2.79
C LEU A 485 -5.40 39.91 -2.28
N THR A 486 -6.40 39.97 -3.17
CA THR A 486 -7.82 40.11 -2.79
C THR A 486 -8.54 38.77 -2.74
N THR A 487 -9.74 38.73 -2.17
CA THR A 487 -10.57 37.52 -2.15
C THR A 487 -11.03 37.12 -3.56
N ALA A 488 -11.24 38.08 -4.47
CA ALA A 488 -11.45 37.78 -5.88
C ALA A 488 -10.22 37.11 -6.53
N THR A 489 -8.99 37.57 -6.21
CA THR A 489 -7.73 36.99 -6.70
C THR A 489 -7.50 35.55 -6.20
N LEU A 490 -7.72 35.29 -4.91
CA LEU A 490 -7.63 33.94 -4.36
C LEU A 490 -8.64 32.98 -5.02
N THR A 491 -9.86 33.46 -5.27
CA THR A 491 -10.89 32.69 -5.99
C THR A 491 -10.49 32.44 -7.46
N LEU A 492 -9.82 33.40 -8.11
CA LEU A 492 -9.29 33.23 -9.47
C LEU A 492 -8.24 32.12 -9.55
N TYR A 493 -7.31 32.04 -8.58
CA TYR A 493 -6.31 30.97 -8.55
C TYR A 493 -6.98 29.59 -8.40
N CYS A 494 -7.96 29.46 -7.50
CA CYS A 494 -8.77 28.23 -7.38
C CYS A 494 -9.49 27.86 -8.68
N LEU A 495 -10.07 28.84 -9.39
CA LEU A 495 -10.72 28.62 -10.69
C LEU A 495 -9.73 28.17 -11.79
N GLN A 496 -8.54 28.80 -11.86
CA GLN A 496 -7.51 28.46 -12.85
C GLN A 496 -6.94 27.06 -12.65
N ILE A 497 -6.70 26.66 -11.40
CA ILE A 497 -6.32 25.28 -11.04
C ILE A 497 -7.47 24.32 -11.39
N CYS A 498 -8.72 24.67 -11.07
CA CYS A 498 -9.88 23.84 -11.38
C CYS A 498 -10.08 23.63 -12.90
N ASN A 499 -9.79 24.64 -13.73
CA ASN A 499 -9.79 24.51 -15.19
C ASN A 499 -8.73 23.51 -15.67
N ALA A 500 -7.50 23.57 -15.12
CA ALA A 500 -6.45 22.61 -15.45
C ALA A 500 -6.85 21.17 -15.06
N LEU A 501 -7.49 21.00 -13.91
CA LEU A 501 -7.96 19.70 -13.44
C LEU A 501 -9.16 19.17 -14.22
N ALA A 502 -10.06 20.04 -14.70
CA ALA A 502 -11.13 19.66 -15.63
C ALA A 502 -10.57 19.20 -16.99
N TYR A 503 -9.49 19.82 -17.47
CA TYR A 503 -8.77 19.37 -18.67
C TYR A 503 -8.10 18.00 -18.46
N LEU A 504 -7.48 17.75 -17.30
CA LEU A 504 -6.91 16.42 -16.98
C LEU A 504 -8.00 15.34 -16.80
N GLU A 505 -9.15 15.68 -16.19
CA GLU A 505 -10.33 14.81 -16.14
C GLU A 505 -10.80 14.39 -17.54
N GLY A 506 -10.82 15.33 -18.50
CA GLY A 506 -11.16 15.06 -19.91
C GLY A 506 -10.13 14.22 -20.68
N LEU A 507 -8.93 14.03 -20.13
CA LEU A 507 -7.87 13.15 -20.66
C LEU A 507 -7.73 11.83 -19.88
N SER A 508 -8.64 11.56 -18.92
CA SER A 508 -8.54 10.46 -17.96
C SER A 508 -7.18 10.41 -17.24
N MET A 509 -6.60 11.58 -16.93
CA MET A 509 -5.36 11.72 -16.18
C MET A 509 -5.65 12.15 -14.75
N VAL A 510 -5.02 11.45 -13.79
CA VAL A 510 -5.09 11.75 -12.35
C VAL A 510 -3.73 12.30 -11.93
N HIS A 511 -3.72 13.48 -11.30
CA HIS A 511 -2.52 14.22 -10.91
C HIS A 511 -1.85 13.64 -9.66
N ARG A 512 -2.65 13.21 -8.67
CA ARG A 512 -2.24 12.48 -7.46
C ARG A 512 -1.41 13.23 -6.41
N ASP A 513 -1.07 14.49 -6.66
CA ASP A 513 -0.40 15.38 -5.70
C ASP A 513 -0.77 16.85 -5.95
N ILE A 514 -2.05 17.18 -5.72
CA ILE A 514 -2.56 18.55 -5.90
C ILE A 514 -2.41 19.30 -4.58
N ALA A 515 -1.48 20.25 -4.54
CA ALA A 515 -1.16 21.07 -3.39
C ALA A 515 -0.53 22.40 -3.85
N VAL A 516 -0.56 23.43 -3.00
CA VAL A 516 -0.05 24.77 -3.35
C VAL A 516 1.45 24.76 -3.74
N ARG A 517 2.26 23.86 -3.17
CA ARG A 517 3.68 23.62 -3.55
C ARG A 517 3.89 23.24 -5.02
N ASN A 518 2.89 22.65 -5.66
CA ASN A 518 2.96 22.15 -7.04
C ASN A 518 2.26 23.12 -8.03
N VAL A 519 1.92 24.33 -7.56
CA VAL A 519 1.35 25.40 -8.37
C VAL A 519 2.36 26.54 -8.46
N LEU A 520 2.62 27.01 -9.68
CA LEU A 520 3.55 28.09 -9.98
C LEU A 520 2.81 29.34 -10.45
N VAL A 521 3.36 30.51 -10.15
CA VAL A 521 2.78 31.81 -10.51
C VAL A 521 3.43 32.32 -11.79
N ALA A 522 2.64 32.42 -12.86
CA ALA A 522 3.07 32.96 -14.15
C ALA A 522 2.94 34.49 -14.21
N SER A 523 1.93 35.05 -13.54
CA SER A 523 1.78 36.48 -13.29
C SER A 523 0.85 36.70 -12.09
N PRO A 524 0.69 37.93 -11.55
CA PRO A 524 -0.24 38.18 -10.45
C PRO A 524 -1.70 37.77 -10.71
N GLN A 525 -2.09 37.58 -11.96
CA GLN A 525 -3.43 37.13 -12.38
C GLN A 525 -3.43 35.73 -13.03
N CYS A 526 -2.32 34.99 -13.01
CA CYS A 526 -2.21 33.70 -13.69
C CYS A 526 -1.34 32.69 -12.91
N VAL A 527 -1.96 31.58 -12.50
CA VAL A 527 -1.27 30.40 -11.96
C VAL A 527 -1.27 29.23 -12.95
N LYS A 528 -0.30 28.32 -12.80
CA LYS A 528 -0.13 27.11 -13.58
C LYS A 528 0.17 25.90 -12.69
N LEU A 529 -0.48 24.77 -12.96
CA LEU A 529 -0.27 23.49 -12.28
C LEU A 529 0.94 22.74 -12.86
N GLY A 530 1.77 22.15 -12.00
CA GLY A 530 3.00 21.46 -12.36
C GLY A 530 3.36 20.26 -11.46
N ASP A 531 4.58 19.75 -11.64
CA ASP A 531 5.11 18.48 -11.09
C ASP A 531 4.23 17.24 -11.38
N PHE A 532 4.33 16.75 -12.61
CA PHE A 532 3.62 15.56 -13.07
C PHE A 532 4.31 14.24 -12.67
N GLY A 533 5.34 14.28 -11.81
CA GLY A 533 6.16 13.12 -11.44
C GLY A 533 5.37 11.96 -10.80
N LEU A 534 4.22 12.25 -10.17
CA LEU A 534 3.29 11.27 -9.61
C LEU A 534 2.03 11.02 -10.47
N SER A 535 1.78 11.84 -11.49
CA SER A 535 0.55 11.75 -12.29
C SER A 535 0.53 10.51 -13.19
N ARG A 536 -0.66 9.98 -13.51
CA ARG A 536 -0.84 8.82 -14.42
C ARG A 536 -2.17 8.92 -15.17
N TYR A 537 -2.22 8.36 -16.38
CA TYR A 537 -3.49 7.99 -17.01
C TYR A 537 -4.14 6.84 -16.25
N VAL A 538 -5.47 6.80 -16.22
CA VAL A 538 -6.28 5.78 -15.55
C VAL A 538 -7.36 5.29 -16.50
N ASP A 539 -7.41 3.97 -16.76
CA ASP A 539 -8.54 3.33 -17.44
C ASP A 539 -9.72 3.24 -16.46
N GLU A 540 -10.97 3.35 -16.94
CA GLU A 540 -12.15 3.62 -16.08
C GLU A 540 -12.49 2.48 -15.09
N GLN A 541 -11.81 1.33 -15.20
CA GLN A 541 -11.95 0.17 -14.31
C GLN A 541 -10.69 -0.12 -13.46
N GLU A 542 -9.60 0.65 -13.59
CA GLU A 542 -8.38 0.46 -12.80
C GLU A 542 -8.31 1.37 -11.57
N TYR A 543 -8.10 0.78 -10.39
CA TYR A 543 -7.60 1.51 -9.23
C TYR A 543 -6.10 1.23 -9.06
N TYR A 544 -5.29 2.26 -9.29
CA TYR A 544 -3.85 2.19 -9.09
C TYR A 544 -3.51 1.96 -7.60
N LYS A 545 -2.40 1.25 -7.32
CA LYS A 545 -1.78 1.13 -5.98
C LYS A 545 -0.34 1.66 -6.02
N ALA A 546 -0.07 2.71 -5.26
CA ALA A 546 1.24 3.38 -5.24
C ALA A 546 2.32 2.61 -4.46
N SER A 547 3.56 2.73 -4.92
CA SER A 547 4.78 2.23 -4.26
C SER A 547 5.07 2.90 -2.91
N VAL A 548 6.13 2.45 -2.22
CA VAL A 548 6.44 2.77 -0.81
C VAL A 548 7.22 4.09 -0.68
N SER A 549 6.82 5.15 -1.39
CA SER A 549 7.37 6.50 -1.22
C SER A 549 6.75 7.23 -0.01
N ARG A 550 7.41 8.31 0.44
CA ARG A 550 6.83 9.26 1.41
C ARG A 550 5.61 9.92 0.74
N LEU A 551 4.40 9.68 1.26
CA LEU A 551 3.16 10.22 0.70
C LEU A 551 2.70 11.51 1.41
N PRO A 552 2.02 12.42 0.71
CA PRO A 552 1.47 13.66 1.27
C PRO A 552 0.17 13.42 2.04
N ILE A 553 0.23 12.60 3.12
CA ILE A 553 -0.96 12.09 3.83
C ILE A 553 -1.97 13.18 4.21
N LYS A 554 -1.51 14.37 4.64
CA LYS A 554 -2.39 15.49 5.05
C LYS A 554 -3.23 16.12 3.90
N TRP A 555 -2.88 15.84 2.65
CA TRP A 555 -3.61 16.29 1.45
C TRP A 555 -4.52 15.21 0.85
N MET A 556 -4.22 13.94 1.11
CA MET A 556 -4.83 12.80 0.42
C MET A 556 -6.28 12.54 0.86
N ALA A 557 -7.06 11.95 -0.04
CA ALA A 557 -8.39 11.46 0.23
C ALA A 557 -8.37 10.19 1.12
N PRO A 558 -9.42 9.90 1.92
CA PRO A 558 -9.46 8.74 2.80
C PRO A 558 -9.22 7.41 2.07
N GLU A 559 -9.79 7.23 0.87
CA GLU A 559 -9.60 6.03 0.05
C GLU A 559 -8.17 5.91 -0.52
N SER A 560 -7.50 7.04 -0.75
CA SER A 560 -6.09 7.07 -1.16
C SER A 560 -5.15 6.76 0.01
N ILE A 561 -5.54 7.11 1.24
CA ILE A 561 -4.78 6.77 2.46
C ILE A 561 -4.96 5.28 2.78
N ASN A 562 -6.21 4.82 2.92
CA ASN A 562 -6.55 3.45 3.36
C ASN A 562 -6.30 2.37 2.29
N PHE A 563 -6.57 2.65 1.02
CA PHE A 563 -6.54 1.64 -0.05
C PHE A 563 -5.51 1.92 -1.16
N ARG A 564 -4.76 3.03 -1.05
CA ARG A 564 -3.88 3.57 -2.10
C ARG A 564 -4.59 3.89 -3.43
N ARG A 565 -5.93 3.94 -3.43
CA ARG A 565 -6.77 4.22 -4.61
C ARG A 565 -6.67 5.68 -5.01
N PHE A 566 -6.25 5.94 -6.24
CA PHE A 566 -6.23 7.27 -6.85
C PHE A 566 -7.20 7.31 -8.04
N THR A 567 -8.06 8.33 -8.08
CA THR A 567 -9.06 8.60 -9.12
C THR A 567 -9.30 10.11 -9.23
N THR A 568 -10.05 10.56 -10.23
CA THR A 568 -10.52 11.96 -10.32
C THR A 568 -11.24 12.42 -9.04
N ALA A 569 -11.99 11.54 -8.37
CA ALA A 569 -12.64 11.86 -7.09
C ALA A 569 -11.65 12.07 -5.93
N SER A 570 -10.49 11.39 -5.93
CA SER A 570 -9.42 11.67 -4.96
C SER A 570 -8.70 12.98 -5.29
N ASP A 571 -8.55 13.32 -6.56
CA ASP A 571 -8.00 14.61 -6.99
C ASP A 571 -8.94 15.77 -6.62
N VAL A 572 -10.27 15.60 -6.69
CA VAL A 572 -11.26 16.59 -6.21
C VAL A 572 -11.09 16.88 -4.70
N TRP A 573 -10.79 15.86 -3.90
CA TRP A 573 -10.48 16.04 -2.47
C TRP A 573 -9.18 16.85 -2.28
N MET A 574 -8.10 16.47 -2.99
CA MET A 574 -6.82 17.18 -2.92
C MET A 574 -6.95 18.64 -3.41
N PHE A 575 -7.74 18.89 -4.46
CA PHE A 575 -8.11 20.22 -4.90
C PHE A 575 -8.84 21.01 -3.79
N GLY A 576 -9.75 20.38 -3.06
CA GLY A 576 -10.38 20.98 -1.88
C GLY A 576 -9.36 21.41 -0.82
N VAL A 577 -8.33 20.58 -0.57
CA VAL A 577 -7.23 20.93 0.35
C VAL A 577 -6.35 22.05 -0.23
N CYS A 578 -5.97 22.00 -1.50
CA CYS A 578 -5.20 23.06 -2.18
C CYS A 578 -5.93 24.41 -2.17
N ALA A 579 -7.25 24.42 -2.41
CA ALA A 579 -8.07 25.62 -2.29
C ALA A 579 -8.15 26.12 -0.83
N TRP A 580 -8.15 25.23 0.17
CA TRP A 580 -8.02 25.62 1.58
C TRP A 580 -6.66 26.27 1.88
N GLU A 581 -5.56 25.69 1.38
CA GLU A 581 -4.20 26.27 1.49
C GLU A 581 -4.13 27.69 0.89
N ILE A 582 -4.79 27.93 -0.26
CA ILE A 582 -4.86 29.26 -0.89
C ILE A 582 -5.55 30.27 0.03
N PHE A 583 -6.69 29.91 0.65
CA PHE A 583 -7.41 30.81 1.56
C PHE A 583 -6.82 30.89 2.98
N SER A 584 -5.94 29.97 3.38
CA SER A 584 -5.21 29.98 4.65
C SER A 584 -3.78 30.56 4.55
N MET A 585 -3.40 31.12 3.39
CA MET A 585 -2.07 31.69 3.11
C MET A 585 -0.95 30.66 3.27
N ALA A 586 -1.09 29.53 2.57
CA ALA A 586 -0.13 28.41 2.54
C ALA A 586 0.13 27.76 3.93
N GLN A 587 -0.84 27.84 4.85
CA GLN A 587 -0.80 27.06 6.08
C GLN A 587 -0.85 25.56 5.76
N GLN A 588 -0.06 24.74 6.46
CA GLN A 588 -0.11 23.29 6.28
C GLN A 588 -1.49 22.74 6.74
N PRO A 589 -2.18 21.91 5.93
CA PRO A 589 -3.41 21.25 6.35
C PRO A 589 -3.13 20.31 7.52
N PHE A 590 -4.01 20.29 8.52
CA PHE A 590 -3.86 19.48 9.75
C PHE A 590 -2.48 19.65 10.42
N PHE A 591 -1.96 20.88 10.54
CA PHE A 591 -0.65 21.14 11.15
C PHE A 591 -0.54 20.63 12.60
N TRP A 592 -1.67 20.53 13.31
CA TRP A 592 -1.79 20.04 14.69
C TRP A 592 -1.90 18.51 14.84
N LEU A 593 -1.79 17.74 13.75
CA LEU A 593 -1.87 16.27 13.75
C LEU A 593 -0.62 15.63 13.15
N ASP A 594 -0.25 14.45 13.66
CA ASP A 594 0.68 13.55 12.98
C ASP A 594 0.00 12.83 11.81
N ASN A 595 0.79 12.47 10.78
CA ASN A 595 0.28 11.76 9.60
C ASN A 595 -0.51 10.47 9.95
N GLY A 596 -0.11 9.75 11.01
CA GLY A 596 -0.81 8.55 11.47
C GLY A 596 -2.15 8.81 12.18
N GLN A 597 -2.40 10.04 12.62
CA GLN A 597 -3.64 10.45 13.29
C GLN A 597 -4.70 10.97 12.30
N VAL A 598 -4.27 11.56 11.18
CA VAL A 598 -5.16 12.22 10.20
C VAL A 598 -6.31 11.31 9.77
N ILE A 599 -6.05 10.05 9.42
CA ILE A 599 -7.10 9.15 8.91
C ILE A 599 -8.19 8.88 9.96
N ASN A 600 -7.83 8.71 11.23
CA ASN A 600 -8.80 8.48 12.32
C ASN A 600 -9.70 9.70 12.52
N GLN A 601 -9.17 10.92 12.32
CA GLN A 601 -9.94 12.17 12.38
C GLN A 601 -10.82 12.37 11.13
N LEU A 602 -10.37 11.95 9.95
CA LEU A 602 -11.19 11.97 8.74
C LEU A 602 -12.34 10.95 8.83
N GLU A 603 -12.10 9.77 9.41
CA GLU A 603 -13.11 8.74 9.68
C GLU A 603 -14.11 9.15 10.79
N SER A 604 -13.69 9.95 11.78
CA SER A 604 -14.61 10.52 12.80
C SER A 604 -15.41 11.74 12.30
N GLY A 605 -15.23 12.14 11.04
CA GLY A 605 -15.96 13.24 10.40
C GLY A 605 -15.30 14.62 10.52
N VAL A 606 -14.15 14.75 11.20
CA VAL A 606 -13.41 16.01 11.29
C VAL A 606 -12.92 16.44 9.90
N ARG A 607 -12.95 17.74 9.63
CA ARG A 607 -12.49 18.39 8.39
C ARG A 607 -11.70 19.66 8.72
N LEU A 608 -11.04 20.24 7.72
CA LEU A 608 -10.28 21.48 7.88
C LEU A 608 -11.26 22.66 8.20
N PRO A 609 -10.93 23.52 9.18
CA PRO A 609 -11.79 24.64 9.56
C PRO A 609 -11.82 25.72 8.46
N LYS A 610 -12.94 26.41 8.29
CA LYS A 610 -13.08 27.49 7.29
C LYS A 610 -12.04 28.60 7.52
N PRO A 611 -11.15 28.92 6.55
CA PRO A 611 -10.22 30.05 6.68
C PRO A 611 -10.95 31.39 6.74
N GLN A 612 -10.43 32.33 7.54
CA GLN A 612 -11.07 33.64 7.78
C GLN A 612 -11.39 34.41 6.49
N ARG A 613 -10.53 34.31 5.47
CA ARG A 613 -10.66 35.00 4.17
C ARG A 613 -11.53 34.27 3.14
N CYS A 614 -11.99 33.05 3.44
CA CYS A 614 -12.75 32.20 2.52
C CYS A 614 -14.22 32.66 2.42
N PRO A 615 -14.77 32.96 1.22
CA PRO A 615 -16.19 33.21 1.05
C PRO A 615 -17.03 32.01 1.51
N THR A 616 -18.20 32.25 2.11
CA THR A 616 -19.09 31.16 2.53
C THR A 616 -19.52 30.28 1.36
N ALA A 617 -19.67 30.84 0.15
CA ALA A 617 -19.92 30.08 -1.07
C ALA A 617 -18.78 29.11 -1.41
N VAL A 618 -17.51 29.55 -1.35
CA VAL A 618 -16.34 28.67 -1.56
C VAL A 618 -16.29 27.60 -0.46
N SER A 619 -16.50 27.99 0.81
CA SER A 619 -16.53 27.04 1.93
C SER A 619 -17.57 25.93 1.72
N GLY A 620 -18.72 26.24 1.14
CA GLY A 620 -19.73 25.25 0.75
C GLY A 620 -19.31 24.33 -0.40
N LEU A 621 -18.40 24.77 -1.29
CA LEU A 621 -17.76 23.89 -2.27
C LEU A 621 -16.75 22.96 -1.59
N LEU A 622 -15.90 23.47 -0.70
CA LEU A 622 -14.88 22.66 -0.02
C LEU A 622 -15.50 21.52 0.78
N THR A 623 -16.59 21.78 1.52
CA THR A 623 -17.34 20.74 2.23
C THR A 623 -17.84 19.62 1.31
N ARG A 624 -18.26 19.94 0.07
CA ARG A 624 -18.65 18.93 -0.94
C ARG A 624 -17.45 18.20 -1.54
N CYS A 625 -16.31 18.87 -1.71
CA CYS A 625 -15.06 18.21 -2.12
C CYS A 625 -14.54 17.22 -1.06
N TRP A 626 -14.79 17.49 0.23
CA TRP A 626 -14.40 16.62 1.34
C TRP A 626 -15.52 15.69 1.85
N ALA A 627 -16.54 15.44 1.02
CA ALA A 627 -17.48 14.35 1.27
C ALA A 627 -16.71 13.03 1.36
N TYR A 628 -16.99 12.21 2.38
CA TYR A 628 -16.23 10.99 2.64
C TYR A 628 -16.33 10.02 1.45
N GLU A 629 -17.56 9.75 1.00
CA GLU A 629 -17.86 8.89 -0.15
C GLU A 629 -17.40 9.50 -1.48
N PRO A 630 -16.43 8.89 -2.20
CA PRO A 630 -15.83 9.50 -3.39
C PRO A 630 -16.82 9.84 -4.50
N HIS A 631 -17.86 9.01 -4.66
CA HIS A 631 -18.89 9.17 -5.69
C HIS A 631 -19.90 10.29 -5.39
N THR A 632 -19.86 10.88 -4.18
CA THR A 632 -20.71 12.04 -3.80
C THR A 632 -20.01 13.39 -4.00
N ARG A 633 -18.71 13.38 -4.30
CA ARG A 633 -17.91 14.58 -4.57
C ARG A 633 -18.25 15.15 -5.96
N PRO A 634 -18.28 16.48 -6.16
CA PRO A 634 -18.61 17.09 -7.45
C PRO A 634 -17.49 16.86 -8.48
N ARG A 635 -17.84 16.77 -9.77
CA ARG A 635 -16.85 16.70 -10.87
C ARG A 635 -16.17 18.05 -11.09
N PHE A 636 -14.98 18.07 -11.71
CA PHE A 636 -14.26 19.34 -11.91
C PHE A 636 -15.02 20.30 -12.81
N SER A 637 -15.75 19.81 -13.82
CA SER A 637 -16.67 20.62 -14.64
C SER A 637 -17.74 21.36 -13.81
N GLN A 638 -18.28 20.74 -12.77
CA GLN A 638 -19.27 21.37 -11.87
C GLN A 638 -18.61 22.41 -10.94
N LEU A 639 -17.38 22.14 -10.52
CA LEU A 639 -16.58 23.07 -9.71
C LEU A 639 -16.15 24.30 -10.52
N VAL A 640 -15.76 24.15 -11.79
CA VAL A 640 -15.43 25.25 -12.70
C VAL A 640 -16.60 26.23 -12.83
N CYS A 641 -17.82 25.75 -13.10
CA CYS A 641 -19.01 26.61 -13.15
C CYS A 641 -19.23 27.34 -11.82
N SER A 642 -19.23 26.58 -10.72
CA SER A 642 -19.44 27.12 -9.36
C SER A 642 -18.41 28.21 -8.99
N LEU A 643 -17.14 27.99 -9.31
CA LEU A 643 -16.05 28.93 -9.02
C LEU A 643 -16.05 30.14 -9.97
N SER A 644 -16.52 29.98 -11.21
CA SER A 644 -16.68 31.09 -12.17
C SER A 644 -17.74 32.07 -11.69
N ASP A 645 -18.86 31.57 -11.16
CA ASP A 645 -19.93 32.40 -10.59
C ASP A 645 -19.48 33.11 -9.31
N ILE A 646 -18.77 32.41 -8.42
CA ILE A 646 -18.24 33.01 -7.18
C ILE A 646 -17.16 34.05 -7.49
N HIS A 647 -16.23 33.77 -8.41
CA HIS A 647 -15.21 34.74 -8.81
C HIS A 647 -15.83 36.02 -9.38
N ARG A 648 -16.86 35.90 -10.22
CA ARG A 648 -17.61 37.05 -10.75
C ARG A 648 -18.25 37.88 -9.62
N MET A 649 -18.91 37.23 -8.65
CA MET A 649 -19.52 37.92 -7.51
C MET A 649 -18.50 38.62 -6.61
N GLU A 650 -17.34 38.01 -6.33
CA GLU A 650 -16.30 38.64 -5.50
C GLU A 650 -15.54 39.75 -6.25
N LEU A 651 -15.36 39.63 -7.58
CA LEU A 651 -14.81 40.69 -8.43
C LEU A 651 -15.71 41.94 -8.44
N GLU A 652 -17.03 41.75 -8.49
CA GLU A 652 -17.99 42.85 -8.32
C GLU A 652 -17.93 43.49 -6.92
N ARG A 653 -17.62 42.72 -5.88
CA ARG A 653 -17.50 43.24 -4.50
C ARG A 653 -16.26 44.09 -4.31
N ASP A 654 -15.10 43.60 -4.74
CA ASP A 654 -13.85 44.36 -4.66
C ASP A 654 -13.96 45.64 -5.52
N GLY A 655 -14.47 45.53 -6.75
CA GLY A 655 -14.76 46.68 -7.60
C GLY A 655 -15.86 47.64 -7.08
N ARG A 656 -16.61 47.31 -6.02
CA ARG A 656 -17.49 48.24 -5.29
C ARG A 656 -16.76 48.91 -4.12
N ARG A 657 -15.84 48.20 -3.44
CA ARG A 657 -14.99 48.75 -2.36
C ARG A 657 -14.14 49.90 -2.87
N ASP A 658 -13.44 49.71 -3.99
CA ASP A 658 -12.54 50.73 -4.56
C ASP A 658 -13.30 52.01 -4.93
N ARG A 659 -14.48 51.86 -5.56
CA ARG A 659 -15.36 52.99 -5.88
C ARG A 659 -15.83 53.72 -4.62
N CYS A 660 -16.18 53.00 -3.54
CA CYS A 660 -16.57 53.63 -2.28
C CYS A 660 -15.42 54.46 -1.67
N HIS A 661 -14.19 53.96 -1.72
CA HIS A 661 -13.00 54.69 -1.24
C HIS A 661 -12.71 55.93 -2.10
N SER A 662 -12.91 55.86 -3.43
CA SER A 662 -12.76 57.05 -4.31
C SER A 662 -13.85 58.11 -4.10
N ILE A 663 -15.08 57.72 -3.74
CA ILE A 663 -16.18 58.67 -3.50
C ILE A 663 -16.01 59.36 -2.14
N ALA A 664 -15.46 58.65 -1.15
CA ALA A 664 -15.17 59.21 0.18
C ALA A 664 -14.12 60.35 0.17
N SER A 665 -13.37 60.54 -0.92
CA SER A 665 -12.35 61.60 -1.03
C SER A 665 -12.85 62.93 -1.62
N SER A 666 -14.14 63.09 -1.94
CA SER A 666 -14.63 64.26 -2.70
C SER A 666 -15.90 64.95 -2.17
N THR A 667 -16.23 64.84 -0.88
CA THR A 667 -17.33 65.62 -0.26
C THR A 667 -16.87 66.38 0.96
N ASP A 668 -17.01 67.70 0.92
CA ASP A 668 -16.53 68.66 1.91
C ASP A 668 -17.43 68.77 3.16
N SER A 669 -16.83 69.33 4.20
CA SER A 669 -17.25 69.56 5.58
C SER A 669 -18.70 70.03 5.79
N LYS A 670 -19.39 69.40 6.75
CA LYS A 670 -20.30 70.10 7.69
C LYS A 670 -20.58 69.31 8.98
N HIS A 671 -20.74 70.06 10.06
CA HIS A 671 -20.98 69.56 11.42
C HIS A 671 -22.35 68.87 11.57
N VAL A 672 -22.35 67.72 12.24
CA VAL A 672 -23.40 67.29 13.19
C VAL A 672 -22.69 66.79 14.45
N THR A 673 -23.25 67.05 15.62
CA THR A 673 -22.62 66.76 16.92
C THR A 673 -23.38 65.66 17.65
N GLU A 674 -22.72 64.55 17.97
CA GLU A 674 -23.27 63.48 18.82
C GLU A 674 -22.61 63.45 20.22
N PRO A 675 -23.29 62.90 21.25
CA PRO A 675 -22.79 62.84 22.62
C PRO A 675 -21.72 61.75 22.82
N PRO A 676 -20.88 61.84 23.86
CA PRO A 676 -19.84 60.86 24.12
C PRO A 676 -20.42 59.50 24.56
N PRO A 677 -19.95 58.37 24.01
CA PRO A 677 -20.25 57.05 24.55
C PRO A 677 -19.57 56.85 25.92
N LYS A 678 -20.14 55.99 26.76
CA LYS A 678 -19.56 55.61 28.06
C LYS A 678 -18.61 54.42 27.89
N ASP A 679 -17.49 54.44 28.58
CA ASP A 679 -16.58 53.28 28.67
C ASP A 679 -17.22 52.12 29.45
N THR A 680 -17.58 51.07 28.71
CA THR A 680 -17.81 49.72 29.26
C THR A 680 -17.19 48.70 28.30
N ASP A 681 -16.03 48.16 28.65
CA ASP A 681 -15.31 47.18 27.83
C ASP A 681 -16.15 45.91 27.66
N THR A 682 -16.74 45.79 26.48
CA THR A 682 -17.69 44.75 26.09
C THR A 682 -17.14 43.88 24.95
N ARG A 683 -15.81 43.79 24.82
CA ARG A 683 -15.14 42.85 23.92
C ARG A 683 -15.59 41.40 24.21
N PRO A 684 -16.15 40.68 23.21
CA PRO A 684 -16.53 39.28 23.39
C PRO A 684 -15.37 38.38 23.82
N MET A 685 -15.68 37.33 24.57
CA MET A 685 -14.68 36.39 25.11
C MET A 685 -13.73 35.83 24.02
N TRP A 686 -14.27 35.59 22.82
CA TRP A 686 -13.51 35.07 21.68
C TRP A 686 -12.44 36.03 21.14
N GLU A 687 -12.55 37.35 21.34
CA GLU A 687 -11.50 38.30 20.93
C GLU A 687 -10.27 38.22 21.85
N ARG A 688 -10.50 38.16 23.17
CA ARG A 688 -9.43 37.97 24.18
C ARG A 688 -8.79 36.58 24.07
N GLU A 689 -9.54 35.58 23.59
CA GLU A 689 -9.01 34.24 23.31
C GLU A 689 -8.26 34.17 21.98
N LYS A 690 -8.74 34.84 20.93
CA LYS A 690 -8.01 35.04 19.66
C LYS A 690 -6.65 35.69 19.89
N GLU A 691 -6.60 36.79 20.65
CA GLU A 691 -5.35 37.52 20.95
C GLU A 691 -4.34 36.62 21.69
N ARG A 692 -4.81 35.81 22.66
CA ARG A 692 -4.00 34.83 23.40
C ARG A 692 -3.45 33.70 22.51
N VAL A 693 -4.26 33.21 21.57
CA VAL A 693 -3.86 32.19 20.59
C VAL A 693 -2.90 32.77 19.54
N GLU A 694 -3.13 34.00 19.07
CA GLU A 694 -2.25 34.69 18.13
C GLU A 694 -0.85 34.97 18.73
N ASP A 695 -0.76 35.44 19.98
CA ASP A 695 0.54 35.59 20.67
C ASP A 695 1.23 34.25 20.90
N THR A 696 0.51 33.20 21.30
CA THR A 696 1.07 31.85 21.44
C THR A 696 1.63 31.32 20.11
N LEU A 697 0.93 31.57 18.99
CA LEU A 697 1.39 31.21 17.64
C LEU A 697 2.52 32.13 17.11
N GLN A 698 2.70 33.33 17.65
CA GLN A 698 3.87 34.18 17.38
C GLN A 698 5.07 33.78 18.25
N ARG A 699 4.83 33.32 19.47
CA ARG A 699 5.86 32.80 20.37
C ARG A 699 6.43 31.48 19.84
N GLN A 700 5.57 30.50 19.53
CA GLN A 700 5.99 29.23 18.95
C GLN A 700 6.72 29.39 17.62
N ARG A 701 6.39 30.40 16.80
CA ARG A 701 7.14 30.71 15.57
C ARG A 701 8.51 31.34 15.82
N ARG A 702 8.69 32.10 16.90
CA ARG A 702 10.01 32.59 17.33
C ARG A 702 10.87 31.45 17.89
N GLU A 703 10.28 30.60 18.73
CA GLU A 703 10.94 29.42 19.30
C GLU A 703 11.38 28.44 18.18
N MET A 704 10.50 28.11 17.23
CA MET A 704 10.83 27.30 16.04
C MET A 704 11.92 27.91 15.14
N LEU A 705 11.98 29.24 15.01
CA LEU A 705 13.03 29.91 14.23
C LEU A 705 14.39 29.87 14.95
N MET A 706 14.38 30.00 16.28
CA MET A 706 15.57 29.84 17.12
C MET A 706 16.08 28.40 17.10
N ASP A 707 15.19 27.41 17.22
CA ASP A 707 15.55 25.98 17.12
C ASP A 707 16.14 25.65 15.74
N LYS A 708 15.58 26.23 14.65
CA LYS A 708 16.14 26.06 13.30
C LYS A 708 17.54 26.69 13.18
N GLN A 709 17.76 27.88 13.72
CA GLN A 709 19.07 28.53 13.73
C GLN A 709 20.08 27.79 14.62
N TRP A 710 19.61 27.18 15.71
CA TRP A 710 20.42 26.34 16.59
C TRP A 710 20.84 25.02 15.91
N LEU A 711 19.92 24.38 15.19
CA LEU A 711 20.22 23.19 14.37
C LEU A 711 21.18 23.51 13.22
N GLU A 712 21.03 24.65 12.55
CA GLU A 712 21.97 25.11 11.52
C GLU A 712 23.38 25.35 12.12
N GLN A 713 23.47 25.84 13.35
CA GLN A 713 24.74 26.02 14.08
C GLN A 713 25.34 24.70 14.61
N GLU A 714 24.54 23.69 14.98
CA GLU A 714 25.06 22.34 15.24
C GLU A 714 25.54 21.67 13.94
N GLU A 715 24.81 21.81 12.84
CA GLU A 715 25.15 21.19 11.56
C GLU A 715 26.47 21.74 10.99
N GLU A 716 26.72 23.06 11.08
CA GLU A 716 28.04 23.63 10.75
C GLU A 716 29.17 23.04 11.63
N GLN A 717 28.95 22.92 12.95
CA GLN A 717 29.91 22.35 13.90
C GLN A 717 30.17 20.84 13.70
N LEU A 718 29.29 20.13 13.00
CA LEU A 718 29.41 18.71 12.68
C LEU A 718 30.11 18.45 11.34
N THR A 719 30.47 19.48 10.57
CA THR A 719 31.20 19.31 9.29
C THR A 719 32.70 19.01 9.49
N PRO A 720 33.24 17.88 8.97
CA PRO A 720 34.67 17.60 9.08
C PRO A 720 35.50 18.44 8.11
N ALA A 721 36.43 19.25 8.65
CA ALA A 721 37.40 19.98 7.84
C ALA A 721 38.34 19.01 7.10
N LYS A 722 38.57 19.25 5.79
CA LYS A 722 39.46 18.44 4.96
C LYS A 722 40.93 18.76 5.23
N SER A 723 41.75 17.73 5.47
CA SER A 723 43.21 17.79 5.44
C SER A 723 43.82 16.44 4.97
N PRO A 724 45.07 16.41 4.45
CA PRO A 724 45.53 15.34 3.55
C PRO A 724 46.34 14.21 4.20
N GLU A 725 46.81 13.29 3.35
CA GLU A 725 47.49 12.03 3.63
C GLU A 725 48.72 12.11 4.56
N ASN A 726 48.90 11.10 5.44
CA ASN A 726 50.05 10.18 5.40
C ASN A 726 49.88 8.97 6.36
N GLY A 727 50.83 8.02 6.33
CA GLY A 727 50.72 6.67 6.93
C GLY A 727 50.93 6.53 8.45
N PRO A 728 50.79 5.29 9.00
CA PRO A 728 50.67 4.99 10.44
C PRO A 728 52.01 4.77 11.17
N PRO A 729 52.04 4.88 12.52
CA PRO A 729 52.21 3.65 13.33
C PRO A 729 51.49 3.60 14.70
N GLU A 730 51.23 2.36 15.14
CA GLU A 730 51.07 1.81 16.52
C GLU A 730 50.14 2.43 17.61
N LYS A 731 49.76 1.60 18.59
CA LYS A 731 48.77 1.89 19.66
C LYS A 731 49.38 1.87 21.08
N PRO A 732 49.22 2.96 21.86
CA PRO A 732 49.19 2.92 23.33
C PRO A 732 47.78 2.60 23.89
N PRO A 733 47.62 2.35 25.21
CA PRO A 733 46.39 1.78 25.80
C PRO A 733 45.31 2.81 26.18
N LYS A 734 44.07 2.30 26.39
CA LYS A 734 42.88 3.08 26.80
C LYS A 734 42.91 3.53 28.27
N PRO A 735 42.60 4.80 28.57
CA PRO A 735 42.02 5.24 29.84
C PRO A 735 40.53 4.83 29.98
N LEU A 736 39.98 4.96 31.19
CA LEU A 736 38.59 4.59 31.53
C LEU A 736 37.57 5.68 31.12
N PRO A 737 36.26 5.35 30.97
CA PRO A 737 35.24 6.32 30.59
C PRO A 737 34.92 7.28 31.74
N VAL A 738 34.94 8.59 31.46
CA VAL A 738 34.42 9.61 32.37
C VAL A 738 32.89 9.63 32.28
N THR A 739 32.20 9.48 33.40
CA THR A 739 30.74 9.56 33.49
C THR A 739 30.27 11.01 33.36
N GLN A 740 29.66 11.35 32.21
CA GLN A 740 28.84 12.55 32.11
C GLN A 740 27.60 12.41 33.02
N LYS A 741 27.46 13.32 33.99
CA LYS A 741 26.21 13.47 34.75
C LYS A 741 25.14 14.16 33.88
N PRO A 742 23.88 13.70 33.88
CA PRO A 742 22.76 14.50 33.41
C PRO A 742 22.64 15.80 34.23
N ARG A 743 22.19 16.90 33.60
CA ARG A 743 21.72 18.09 34.33
C ARG A 743 20.36 17.78 34.99
N PRO A 744 20.09 18.24 36.22
CA PRO A 744 18.81 17.99 36.88
C PRO A 744 17.70 18.92 36.36
N THR A 745 16.53 18.36 36.09
CA THR A 745 15.26 19.11 35.99
C THR A 745 14.64 19.25 37.38
N ALA A 746 14.50 20.51 37.84
CA ALA A 746 13.90 20.93 39.11
C ALA A 746 14.52 20.33 40.40
N GLU A 747 14.98 21.21 41.31
CA GLU A 747 15.52 20.81 42.62
C GLU A 747 14.39 20.45 43.61
N LEU A 748 13.71 19.34 43.34
CA LEU A 748 12.74 18.72 44.24
C LEU A 748 13.46 17.79 45.22
N ASP A 749 13.18 17.92 46.53
CA ASP A 749 13.65 16.94 47.49
C ASP A 749 12.98 15.58 47.25
N ARG A 750 13.79 14.53 47.11
CA ARG A 750 13.35 13.14 46.89
C ARG A 750 13.35 12.32 48.18
N SER A 751 13.68 12.94 49.31
CA SER A 751 13.77 12.31 50.63
C SER A 751 12.38 11.88 51.14
N GLY A 752 11.99 10.64 50.81
CA GLY A 752 10.69 10.05 51.18
C GLY A 752 9.66 9.97 50.05
N ASP A 753 9.99 10.40 48.83
CA ASP A 753 9.11 10.32 47.66
C ASP A 753 8.87 8.86 47.23
N GLN A 754 7.70 8.31 47.58
CA GLN A 754 7.32 6.93 47.31
C GLN A 754 7.09 6.65 45.81
N VAL A 755 6.78 7.67 45.00
CA VAL A 755 6.63 7.52 43.54
C VAL A 755 8.00 7.41 42.89
N TYR A 756 8.92 8.31 43.26
CA TYR A 756 10.33 8.23 42.84
C TYR A 756 10.96 6.89 43.26
N ALA A 757 10.73 6.44 44.49
CA ALA A 757 11.20 5.14 44.97
C ALA A 757 10.61 3.97 44.16
N GLY A 758 9.31 4.01 43.83
CA GLY A 758 8.65 3.01 42.99
C GLY A 758 9.20 2.94 41.56
N VAL A 759 9.47 4.09 40.93
CA VAL A 759 10.08 4.14 39.59
C VAL A 759 11.52 3.65 39.61
N MET A 760 12.33 4.03 40.60
CA MET A 760 13.69 3.53 40.74
C MET A 760 13.73 2.02 41.04
N ALA A 761 12.74 1.49 41.77
CA ALA A 761 12.55 0.06 41.92
C ALA A 761 12.18 -0.62 40.59
N MET A 762 11.31 -0.01 39.76
CA MET A 762 10.96 -0.54 38.44
C MET A 762 12.18 -0.62 37.51
N VAL A 763 12.95 0.48 37.40
CA VAL A 763 14.20 0.52 36.62
C VAL A 763 15.17 -0.56 37.11
N LYS A 764 15.27 -0.77 38.42
CA LYS A 764 16.09 -1.84 39.02
C LYS A 764 15.61 -3.25 38.63
N GLN A 765 14.30 -3.52 38.55
CA GLN A 765 13.79 -4.81 38.06
C GLN A 765 14.08 -5.01 36.57
N VAL A 766 13.95 -3.97 35.74
CA VAL A 766 14.22 -4.06 34.28
C VAL A 766 15.71 -4.27 33.99
N VAL A 767 16.59 -3.59 34.73
CA VAL A 767 18.04 -3.86 34.69
C VAL A 767 18.37 -5.28 35.18
N LYS A 768 17.69 -5.76 36.23
CA LYS A 768 17.86 -7.14 36.69
C LYS A 768 17.42 -8.16 35.63
N LEU A 769 16.24 -8.00 35.05
CA LEU A 769 15.72 -8.84 33.96
C LEU A 769 16.69 -8.88 32.77
N LYS A 770 17.29 -7.75 32.40
CA LYS A 770 18.30 -7.68 31.33
C LYS A 770 19.55 -8.53 31.63
N ASN A 771 19.97 -8.62 32.88
CA ASN A 771 21.11 -9.44 33.29
C ASN A 771 20.73 -10.93 33.43
N ASP A 772 19.54 -11.19 33.99
CA ASP A 772 19.00 -12.54 34.22
C ASP A 772 18.66 -13.25 32.90
N VAL A 773 18.13 -12.56 31.88
CA VAL A 773 17.70 -13.17 30.60
C VAL A 773 18.85 -13.84 29.83
N ASN A 774 20.06 -13.30 29.95
CA ASN A 774 21.26 -13.84 29.28
C ASN A 774 21.94 -14.97 30.08
N THR A 775 21.50 -15.25 31.31
CA THR A 775 22.19 -16.16 32.25
C THR A 775 21.28 -17.26 32.82
N GLN A 776 19.96 -17.05 32.85
CA GLN A 776 18.97 -17.96 33.42
C GLN A 776 18.16 -18.69 32.34
N PRO A 777 17.71 -19.94 32.63
CA PRO A 777 16.82 -20.68 31.74
C PRO A 777 15.44 -20.01 31.63
N ALA A 778 14.74 -20.25 30.52
CA ALA A 778 13.43 -19.63 30.25
C ALA A 778 12.32 -20.06 31.23
N SER A 779 12.55 -21.05 32.09
CA SER A 779 11.67 -21.38 33.23
C SER A 779 11.60 -20.26 34.27
N GLU A 780 12.63 -19.43 34.40
CA GLU A 780 12.73 -18.37 35.43
C GLU A 780 12.18 -17.02 34.99
N TYR A 781 11.96 -16.79 33.68
CA TYR A 781 11.44 -15.52 33.17
C TYR A 781 10.09 -15.10 33.81
N PRO A 782 9.15 -16.01 34.13
CA PRO A 782 7.95 -15.69 34.90
C PRO A 782 8.21 -15.18 36.32
N ASN A 783 9.31 -15.56 36.96
CA ASN A 783 9.67 -15.08 38.29
C ASN A 783 10.20 -13.64 38.21
N ALA A 784 11.01 -13.33 37.20
CA ALA A 784 11.49 -11.96 36.95
C ALA A 784 10.35 -11.01 36.51
N VAL A 785 9.48 -11.44 35.59
CA VAL A 785 8.31 -10.63 35.17
C VAL A 785 7.29 -10.47 36.29
N ARG A 786 7.12 -11.46 37.17
CA ARG A 786 6.31 -11.33 38.40
C ARG A 786 6.89 -10.28 39.36
N ALA A 787 8.22 -10.21 39.52
CA ALA A 787 8.86 -9.18 40.34
C ALA A 787 8.63 -7.76 39.77
N ALA A 788 8.68 -7.59 38.44
CA ALA A 788 8.28 -6.34 37.79
C ALA A 788 6.80 -6.01 38.05
N GLY A 789 5.88 -6.97 37.88
CA GLY A 789 4.45 -6.77 38.12
C GLY A 789 4.07 -6.45 39.57
N ILE A 790 4.79 -7.00 40.56
CA ILE A 790 4.66 -6.63 41.97
C ILE A 790 5.18 -5.20 42.19
N THR A 791 6.30 -4.84 41.57
CA THR A 791 6.89 -3.50 41.67
C THR A 791 5.99 -2.44 41.03
N LEU A 792 5.35 -2.74 39.89
CA LEU A 792 4.37 -1.84 39.26
C LEU A 792 3.18 -1.60 40.19
N ARG A 793 2.69 -2.64 40.87
CA ARG A 793 1.57 -2.51 41.82
C ARG A 793 1.93 -1.58 42.98
N GLY A 794 3.16 -1.65 43.49
CA GLY A 794 3.66 -0.72 44.51
C GLY A 794 3.76 0.74 44.00
N LEU A 795 4.24 0.94 42.78
CA LEU A 795 4.28 2.27 42.13
C LEU A 795 2.87 2.84 41.87
N ILE A 796 1.94 2.01 41.43
CA ILE A 796 0.54 2.42 41.22
C ILE A 796 -0.08 2.84 42.57
N GLN A 797 0.10 2.03 43.63
CA GLN A 797 -0.39 2.37 44.96
C GLN A 797 0.21 3.71 45.46
N SER A 798 1.52 3.93 45.30
CA SER A 798 2.14 5.18 45.76
C SER A 798 1.71 6.42 44.97
N VAL A 799 1.09 6.25 43.80
CA VAL A 799 0.39 7.32 43.06
C VAL A 799 -1.07 7.44 43.50
N ASP A 800 -1.76 6.33 43.75
CA ASP A 800 -3.14 6.31 44.30
C ASP A 800 -3.23 6.94 45.69
N ASP A 801 -2.20 6.82 46.52
CA ASP A 801 -2.11 7.46 47.83
C ASP A 801 -1.96 9.00 47.73
N ILE A 802 -1.53 9.52 46.57
CA ILE A 802 -1.28 10.95 46.32
C ILE A 802 -2.39 11.59 45.47
N LEU A 803 -3.01 10.84 44.56
CA LEU A 803 -4.06 11.30 43.62
C LEU A 803 -5.21 12.09 44.28
N PRO A 804 -5.76 11.70 45.46
CA PRO A 804 -6.78 12.48 46.18
C PRO A 804 -6.33 13.89 46.63
N SER A 805 -5.03 14.20 46.56
CA SER A 805 -4.45 15.47 46.96
C SER A 805 -3.93 16.32 45.79
N LEU A 806 -4.22 15.89 44.55
CA LEU A 806 -3.86 16.59 43.30
C LEU A 806 -5.11 17.17 42.62
N HIS A 807 -4.92 18.22 41.82
CA HIS A 807 -6.04 18.90 41.15
C HIS A 807 -6.69 18.03 40.05
N SER A 808 -8.02 18.10 39.95
CA SER A 808 -8.86 17.25 39.09
C SER A 808 -8.56 17.35 37.58
N SER A 809 -7.91 18.43 37.14
CA SER A 809 -7.44 18.57 35.75
C SER A 809 -6.23 17.69 35.42
N VAL A 810 -5.44 17.24 36.41
CA VAL A 810 -4.20 16.48 36.20
C VAL A 810 -4.36 15.00 36.57
N THR A 811 -5.34 14.66 37.42
CA THR A 811 -5.68 13.25 37.72
C THR A 811 -6.03 12.44 36.46
N THR A 812 -6.65 13.07 35.45
CA THR A 812 -6.98 12.42 34.16
C THR A 812 -5.72 12.02 33.37
N GLU A 813 -4.68 12.85 33.38
CA GLU A 813 -3.39 12.62 32.71
C GLU A 813 -2.64 11.47 33.40
N ILE A 814 -2.56 11.52 34.73
CA ILE A 814 -1.93 10.48 35.57
C ILE A 814 -2.67 9.14 35.44
N GLU A 815 -4.00 9.15 35.40
CA GLU A 815 -4.83 7.95 35.21
C GLU A 815 -4.68 7.35 33.80
N GLY A 816 -4.48 8.18 32.78
CA GLY A 816 -4.09 7.74 31.44
C GLY A 816 -2.77 6.97 31.45
N THR A 817 -1.75 7.51 32.14
CA THR A 817 -0.42 6.88 32.27
C THR A 817 -0.45 5.61 33.13
N LYS A 818 -1.26 5.57 34.20
CA LYS A 818 -1.52 4.33 34.96
C LYS A 818 -2.11 3.22 34.07
N LYS A 819 -3.03 3.56 33.16
CA LYS A 819 -3.62 2.60 32.20
C LYS A 819 -2.61 2.14 31.14
N LEU A 820 -1.71 3.03 30.71
CA LEU A 820 -0.58 2.69 29.83
C LEU A 820 0.33 1.63 30.48
N LEU A 821 0.83 1.85 31.70
CA LEU A 821 1.71 0.89 32.38
C LEU A 821 1.11 -0.50 32.58
N ASN A 822 -0.20 -0.59 32.83
CA ASN A 822 -0.89 -1.89 32.93
C ASN A 822 -0.92 -2.62 31.58
N LYS A 823 -1.09 -1.90 30.47
CA LYS A 823 -0.99 -2.44 29.11
C LYS A 823 0.45 -2.88 28.79
N ASP A 824 1.46 -2.11 29.18
CA ASP A 824 2.87 -2.42 28.90
C ASP A 824 3.37 -3.63 29.71
N LEU A 825 2.91 -3.80 30.95
CA LEU A 825 3.10 -5.04 31.70
C LEU A 825 2.41 -6.23 31.02
N GLY A 826 1.22 -6.02 30.44
CA GLY A 826 0.55 -7.02 29.60
C GLY A 826 1.37 -7.45 28.39
N GLU A 827 1.97 -6.48 27.68
CA GLU A 827 2.83 -6.77 26.54
C GLU A 827 4.15 -7.46 26.95
N LEU A 828 4.76 -7.06 28.08
CA LEU A 828 5.90 -7.76 28.67
C LEU A 828 5.56 -9.23 28.98
N ILE A 829 4.38 -9.51 29.55
CA ILE A 829 3.91 -10.88 29.80
C ILE A 829 3.72 -11.66 28.49
N ASN A 830 3.20 -11.02 27.43
CA ASN A 830 3.03 -11.65 26.12
C ASN A 830 4.38 -11.99 25.47
N LYS A 831 5.34 -11.04 25.46
CA LYS A 831 6.70 -11.27 24.93
C LYS A 831 7.47 -12.30 25.75
N MET A 832 7.27 -12.33 27.07
CA MET A 832 7.84 -13.36 27.94
C MET A 832 7.30 -14.76 27.58
N ARG A 833 5.97 -14.92 27.41
CA ARG A 833 5.39 -16.20 26.94
C ARG A 833 5.97 -16.64 25.61
N LEU A 834 6.12 -15.71 24.66
CA LEU A 834 6.73 -15.99 23.35
C LEU A 834 8.19 -16.44 23.48
N ALA A 835 8.98 -15.83 24.38
CA ALA A 835 10.36 -16.20 24.68
C ALA A 835 10.47 -17.57 25.38
N GLN A 836 9.49 -17.97 26.19
CA GLN A 836 9.41 -19.32 26.75
C GLN A 836 9.11 -20.36 25.66
N GLN A 837 8.10 -20.11 24.82
CA GLN A 837 7.70 -21.01 23.73
C GLN A 837 8.81 -21.22 22.69
N ASN A 838 9.63 -20.20 22.44
CA ASN A 838 10.75 -20.24 21.47
C ASN A 838 12.12 -20.48 22.13
N SER A 839 12.16 -20.88 23.41
CA SER A 839 13.42 -21.03 24.17
C SER A 839 14.40 -22.09 23.62
N VAL A 840 13.91 -23.00 22.77
CA VAL A 840 14.68 -24.07 22.10
C VAL A 840 14.71 -23.94 20.57
N THR A 841 14.22 -22.83 20.00
CA THR A 841 14.22 -22.59 18.55
C THR A 841 15.28 -21.56 18.15
N SER A 842 15.57 -21.44 16.85
CA SER A 842 16.45 -20.39 16.31
C SER A 842 15.95 -18.96 16.58
N LEU A 843 14.68 -18.79 17.00
CA LEU A 843 14.09 -17.50 17.34
C LEU A 843 14.34 -17.09 18.81
N LYS A 844 15.04 -17.90 19.61
CA LYS A 844 15.32 -17.64 21.03
C LYS A 844 15.83 -16.21 21.29
N GLU A 845 16.90 -15.80 20.61
CA GLU A 845 17.52 -14.48 20.80
C GLU A 845 16.60 -13.33 20.35
N GLU A 846 15.82 -13.55 19.29
CA GLU A 846 14.82 -12.59 18.79
C GLU A 846 13.72 -12.37 19.83
N CYS A 847 13.15 -13.44 20.38
CA CYS A 847 12.11 -13.36 21.39
C CYS A 847 12.62 -12.79 22.72
N GLN A 848 13.86 -13.12 23.12
CA GLN A 848 14.53 -12.49 24.26
C GLN A 848 14.69 -10.98 24.06
N ARG A 849 15.14 -10.53 22.88
CA ARG A 849 15.31 -9.11 22.56
C ARG A 849 13.98 -8.35 22.59
N GLN A 850 12.90 -8.96 22.07
CA GLN A 850 11.56 -8.36 22.12
C GLN A 850 10.99 -8.28 23.55
N MET A 851 11.26 -9.26 24.41
CA MET A 851 10.90 -9.21 25.83
C MET A 851 11.66 -8.09 26.56
N LEU A 852 12.96 -7.92 26.28
CA LEU A 852 13.75 -6.83 26.85
C LEU A 852 13.33 -5.46 26.33
N ALA A 853 12.89 -5.35 25.07
CA ALA A 853 12.32 -4.11 24.53
C ALA A 853 11.03 -3.70 25.28
N ALA A 854 10.08 -4.63 25.48
CA ALA A 854 8.86 -4.37 26.24
C ALA A 854 9.16 -3.98 27.71
N ALA A 855 10.16 -4.60 28.34
CA ALA A 855 10.60 -4.22 29.68
C ALA A 855 11.23 -2.80 29.72
N HIS A 856 11.99 -2.43 28.70
CA HIS A 856 12.53 -1.07 28.56
C HIS A 856 11.42 -0.01 28.38
N THR A 857 10.38 -0.29 27.58
CA THR A 857 9.19 0.57 27.46
C THR A 857 8.53 0.79 28.83
N LEU A 858 8.22 -0.28 29.56
CA LEU A 858 7.62 -0.21 30.91
C LEU A 858 8.44 0.67 31.88
N ALA A 859 9.78 0.67 31.79
CA ALA A 859 10.64 1.55 32.59
C ALA A 859 10.63 3.02 32.13
N LEU A 860 10.56 3.27 30.82
CA LEU A 860 10.46 4.62 30.26
C LEU A 860 9.13 5.27 30.63
N ASP A 861 8.01 4.57 30.43
CA ASP A 861 6.69 5.10 30.78
C ASP A 861 6.48 5.20 32.29
N SER A 862 7.21 4.41 33.09
CA SER A 862 7.27 4.61 34.56
C SER A 862 7.97 5.93 34.92
N LYS A 863 8.98 6.35 34.15
CA LYS A 863 9.57 7.70 34.29
C LYS A 863 8.57 8.77 33.82
N SER A 864 7.87 8.57 32.71
CA SER A 864 6.81 9.49 32.24
C SER A 864 5.73 9.73 33.30
N LEU A 865 5.34 8.69 34.06
CA LEU A 865 4.42 8.80 35.19
C LEU A 865 4.97 9.71 36.31
N LEU A 866 6.24 9.56 36.67
CA LEU A 866 6.91 10.43 37.64
C LEU A 866 7.01 11.88 37.13
N ASP A 867 7.42 12.08 35.88
CA ASP A 867 7.53 13.41 35.28
C ASP A 867 6.16 14.12 35.22
N ALA A 868 5.05 13.39 35.05
CA ALA A 868 3.69 13.90 35.12
C ALA A 868 3.24 14.20 36.57
N VAL A 869 3.55 13.33 37.53
CA VAL A 869 3.26 13.53 38.96
C VAL A 869 4.05 14.72 39.53
N ASP A 870 5.30 14.92 39.12
CA ASP A 870 6.10 16.08 39.53
C ASP A 870 5.57 17.39 38.94
N GLN A 871 5.14 17.39 37.67
CA GLN A 871 4.42 18.52 37.10
C GLN A 871 3.10 18.80 37.84
N ALA A 872 2.38 17.77 38.28
CA ALA A 872 1.16 17.92 39.10
C ALA A 872 1.47 18.55 40.47
N ARG A 873 2.55 18.12 41.14
CA ARG A 873 3.02 18.66 42.43
C ARG A 873 3.45 20.13 42.33
N VAL A 874 4.17 20.50 41.26
CA VAL A 874 4.57 21.88 40.98
C VAL A 874 3.36 22.77 40.68
N ARG A 875 2.38 22.28 39.90
CA ARG A 875 1.11 23.00 39.64
C ARG A 875 0.19 23.11 40.87
N ALA A 876 0.47 22.38 41.95
CA ALA A 876 -0.32 22.33 43.18
C ALA A 876 0.39 23.00 44.39
N ASP A 877 1.44 23.78 44.14
CA ASP A 877 2.19 24.58 45.13
C ASP A 877 2.68 23.78 46.36
N ARG A 878 3.04 22.51 46.13
CA ARG A 878 3.44 21.53 47.15
C ARG A 878 4.91 21.09 47.07
N ALA A 879 5.73 21.81 46.30
CA ALA A 879 7.17 21.61 46.23
C ALA A 879 7.85 22.27 47.45
N GLY A 880 7.89 21.57 48.59
CA GLY A 880 8.56 22.06 49.79
C GLY A 880 10.08 22.25 49.57
N PRO A 881 10.66 23.39 49.98
CA PRO A 881 12.11 23.57 49.94
C PRO A 881 12.79 22.68 50.99
N ARG A 882 14.05 22.36 50.73
CA ARG A 882 14.87 21.50 51.56
C ARG A 882 15.14 22.16 52.92
N PRO A 883 15.10 21.43 54.06
CA PRO A 883 15.58 21.98 55.32
C PRO A 883 17.09 22.23 55.25
N GLU A 884 17.55 23.36 55.79
CA GLU A 884 18.98 23.67 55.87
C GLU A 884 19.66 22.76 56.90
N ASP A 885 20.71 22.05 56.46
CA ASP A 885 21.50 21.20 57.34
C ASP A 885 22.48 22.07 58.15
N SER A 886 22.41 21.97 59.48
CA SER A 886 22.97 22.98 60.40
C SER A 886 24.45 22.72 60.73
N GLY A 887 25.28 22.70 59.68
CA GLY A 887 26.73 22.87 59.80
C GLY A 887 27.04 24.31 60.22
N GLY A 888 27.50 24.51 61.45
CA GLY A 888 27.63 25.83 62.07
C GLY A 888 28.64 26.79 61.41
N PRO A 889 28.50 28.10 61.64
CA PRO A 889 29.41 29.11 61.10
C PRO A 889 30.77 29.08 61.79
N ASP A 890 31.82 29.46 61.04
CA ASP A 890 33.13 29.78 61.62
C ASP A 890 33.07 31.11 62.40
N GLN A 891 34.09 31.38 63.22
CA GLN A 891 33.95 32.26 64.38
C GLN A 891 33.88 33.78 64.10
N THR A 892 33.28 34.46 65.10
CA THR A 892 33.49 35.86 65.52
C THR A 892 32.91 37.02 64.68
N SER A 893 32.13 37.86 65.39
CA SER A 893 31.96 39.34 65.31
C SER A 893 32.25 40.08 63.99
N GLY A 894 31.40 41.01 63.53
CA GLY A 894 30.24 41.66 64.18
C GLY A 894 30.19 43.16 63.82
N ASP A 895 29.11 43.87 64.16
CA ASP A 895 28.87 45.32 63.92
C ASP A 895 28.94 45.78 62.44
N GLN A 896 27.92 46.39 61.81
CA GLN A 896 27.08 47.49 62.30
C GLN A 896 25.85 47.76 61.39
N THR A 897 24.75 48.19 62.03
CA THR A 897 23.74 49.24 61.67
C THR A 897 23.74 49.89 60.27
N SER A 898 22.62 50.34 59.66
CA SER A 898 21.21 50.58 60.09
C SER A 898 20.26 50.63 58.86
N GLY A 899 18.95 50.35 58.94
CA GLY A 899 17.84 51.33 59.11
C GLY A 899 17.43 52.01 57.78
N ASP A 900 16.16 52.18 57.34
CA ASP A 900 14.81 52.06 57.92
C ASP A 900 13.81 51.62 56.80
N GLN A 901 12.78 50.77 56.99
CA GLN A 901 11.47 50.85 57.69
C GLN A 901 10.28 51.58 56.98
N THR A 902 9.20 50.79 56.73
CA THR A 902 7.75 51.17 56.66
C THR A 902 7.27 52.17 55.58
N SER A 903 6.01 52.21 55.14
CA SER A 903 4.73 51.49 55.42
C SER A 903 4.02 51.14 54.07
N GLY A 904 2.88 50.46 53.93
CA GLY A 904 1.86 49.89 54.84
C GLY A 904 0.43 50.23 54.36
N ASP A 905 -0.53 49.32 54.59
CA ASP A 905 -2.01 49.36 54.32
C ASP A 905 -2.56 48.74 53.00
N GLN A 906 -3.78 48.18 52.95
CA GLN A 906 -4.52 47.32 53.92
C GLN A 906 -5.73 46.65 53.23
N THR A 907 -6.36 45.63 53.84
CA THR A 907 -7.46 44.82 53.22
C THR A 907 -8.73 44.71 54.06
N SER A 908 -9.89 44.79 53.41
CA SER A 908 -11.23 44.35 53.87
C SER A 908 -12.16 44.26 52.64
N GLY A 909 -13.18 43.39 52.50
CA GLY A 909 -13.70 42.23 53.26
C GLY A 909 -14.81 41.57 52.40
N ASP A 910 -15.51 40.49 52.77
CA ASP A 910 -15.45 39.63 53.97
C ASP A 910 -16.05 38.22 53.63
N GLN A 911 -16.78 37.55 54.54
CA GLN A 911 -17.19 36.13 54.45
C GLN A 911 -18.62 35.85 53.93
N THR A 912 -18.88 34.58 53.56
CA THR A 912 -20.19 33.90 53.77
C THR A 912 -20.04 32.36 53.76
N SER A 913 -21.02 31.61 54.27
CA SER A 913 -20.86 30.22 54.74
C SER A 913 -22.11 29.32 54.57
N GLY A 914 -21.89 27.99 54.52
CA GLY A 914 -22.90 26.93 54.71
C GLY A 914 -23.85 26.66 53.52
N ASP A 915 -24.56 25.52 53.43
CA ASP A 915 -24.48 24.29 54.26
C ASP A 915 -25.05 23.06 53.48
N GLN A 916 -25.11 21.87 54.12
CA GLN A 916 -25.48 20.56 53.56
C GLN A 916 -26.96 20.44 53.08
N THR A 917 -27.33 19.52 52.18
CA THR A 917 -27.78 18.13 52.52
C THR A 917 -28.14 17.27 51.28
N SER A 918 -28.55 16.00 51.51
CA SER A 918 -28.91 14.95 50.54
C SER A 918 -30.21 15.17 49.74
N GLY A 919 -30.34 14.52 48.58
CA GLY A 919 -31.58 14.47 47.76
C GLY A 919 -32.23 13.08 47.69
N ASP A 920 -33.31 12.95 46.90
CA ASP A 920 -33.96 11.67 46.56
C ASP A 920 -34.74 11.74 45.20
N GLN A 921 -35.43 10.66 44.82
CA GLN A 921 -36.03 10.38 43.50
C GLN A 921 -37.26 11.23 43.09
N THR A 922 -37.56 11.26 41.78
CA THR A 922 -38.85 11.70 41.21
C THR A 922 -39.29 10.88 39.98
N SER A 923 -40.60 10.69 39.78
CA SER A 923 -41.18 10.01 38.60
C SER A 923 -42.63 10.46 38.30
N GLY A 924 -42.93 10.81 37.05
CA GLY A 924 -44.28 11.15 36.53
C GLY A 924 -44.79 12.56 36.91
N ASP A 925 -45.78 13.15 36.21
CA ASP A 925 -46.37 12.78 34.91
C ASP A 925 -47.02 14.01 34.18
N GLN A 926 -47.78 13.80 33.10
CA GLN A 926 -48.14 14.77 32.04
C GLN A 926 -49.21 15.87 32.29
N THR A 927 -49.36 16.74 31.25
CA THR A 927 -50.52 17.59 30.80
C THR A 927 -50.54 19.08 31.23
N SER A 928 -51.04 20.07 30.45
CA SER A 928 -51.24 20.20 28.97
C SER A 928 -51.71 21.61 28.51
N GLY A 929 -51.20 22.13 27.38
CA GLY A 929 -51.84 23.15 26.51
C GLY A 929 -51.73 24.64 26.93
N ASP A 930 -52.03 25.64 26.08
CA ASP A 930 -52.16 25.69 24.60
C ASP A 930 -52.21 27.18 24.09
N GLN A 931 -51.99 27.42 22.78
CA GLN A 931 -52.39 28.62 21.96
C GLN A 931 -51.66 29.98 22.12
N THR A 932 -51.58 30.92 21.14
CA THR A 932 -51.70 30.95 19.64
C THR A 932 -51.08 32.27 19.08
N SER A 933 -51.10 32.48 17.74
CA SER A 933 -50.75 33.69 16.93
C SER A 933 -49.26 33.92 16.61
N GLY A 934 -48.81 34.29 15.40
CA GLY A 934 -49.49 34.52 14.09
C GLY A 934 -49.76 36.01 13.78
N ASP A 935 -49.75 36.52 12.54
CA ASP A 935 -49.44 35.97 11.18
C ASP A 935 -49.41 37.16 10.15
N GLN A 936 -49.34 36.88 8.82
CA GLN A 936 -49.79 37.74 7.68
C GLN A 936 -48.83 38.83 7.11
N THR A 937 -48.88 39.27 5.82
CA THR A 937 -49.54 38.90 4.52
C THR A 937 -48.75 39.56 3.34
N SER A 938 -48.95 39.32 2.03
CA SER A 938 -49.71 38.32 1.25
C SER A 938 -48.73 37.48 0.36
N GLY A 939 -48.74 37.28 -0.98
CA GLY A 939 -49.59 37.69 -2.12
C GLY A 939 -48.79 37.95 -3.42
N ASP A 940 -49.32 38.26 -4.61
CA ASP A 940 -50.68 38.18 -5.21
C ASP A 940 -50.55 38.31 -6.76
N GLN A 941 -51.58 38.07 -7.60
CA GLN A 941 -51.94 36.74 -8.16
C GLN A 941 -52.81 36.86 -9.46
N THR A 942 -52.41 36.27 -10.60
CA THR A 942 -53.25 36.02 -11.83
C THR A 942 -52.55 34.98 -12.75
N SER A 943 -53.04 33.75 -12.99
CA SER A 943 -54.28 33.23 -13.64
C SER A 943 -54.20 33.14 -15.16
N GLY A 944 -54.49 32.02 -15.87
CA GLY A 944 -54.92 30.66 -15.48
C GLY A 944 -54.49 29.67 -16.58
N ASP A 945 -55.23 28.65 -17.07
CA ASP A 945 -56.46 27.94 -16.68
C ASP A 945 -56.70 26.84 -17.76
N GLN A 946 -57.10 25.57 -17.55
CA GLN A 946 -57.26 24.72 -16.35
C GLN A 946 -56.42 23.43 -16.59
N THR A 947 -56.78 22.13 -16.59
CA THR A 947 -57.91 21.20 -16.25
C THR A 947 -57.27 19.78 -16.35
N SER A 948 -57.70 18.62 -15.82
CA SER A 948 -58.61 18.09 -14.78
C SER A 948 -58.34 16.56 -14.70
N GLY A 949 -58.65 15.77 -13.66
CA GLY A 949 -59.39 16.00 -12.42
C GLY A 949 -59.17 14.84 -11.41
N ASP A 950 -60.00 14.75 -10.37
CA ASP A 950 -59.53 14.37 -9.01
C ASP A 950 -60.11 13.10 -8.33
N GLN A 951 -59.30 12.60 -7.37
CA GLN A 951 -59.58 12.05 -6.03
C GLN A 951 -60.61 10.91 -5.73
N THR A 952 -60.04 9.79 -5.28
CA THR A 952 -60.31 9.00 -4.04
C THR A 952 -61.72 8.88 -3.42
N SER A 953 -62.11 7.65 -3.05
CA SER A 953 -62.41 7.22 -1.66
C SER A 953 -62.97 5.78 -1.61
N GLY A 954 -63.07 5.19 -0.40
CA GLY A 954 -63.95 4.05 -0.10
C GLY A 954 -63.26 2.77 0.40
N ASP A 955 -63.46 2.44 1.67
CA ASP A 955 -63.11 1.16 2.30
C ASP A 955 -64.27 0.70 3.19
N GLN A 956 -64.72 -0.55 3.05
CA GLN A 956 -65.48 -1.29 4.08
C GLN A 956 -65.77 -2.76 3.70
N THR A 957 -65.89 -3.60 4.72
CA THR A 957 -66.08 -5.06 4.61
C THR A 957 -67.52 -5.53 4.84
N SER A 958 -68.01 -6.47 4.04
CA SER A 958 -68.78 -7.66 4.50
C SER A 958 -69.31 -8.51 3.32
N GLY A 959 -69.54 -9.80 3.56
CA GLY A 959 -70.15 -10.71 2.59
C GLY A 959 -69.80 -12.18 2.88
N ASP A 960 -70.81 -13.02 3.10
CA ASP A 960 -70.68 -14.46 3.37
C ASP A 960 -71.86 -15.22 2.70
N GLN A 961 -71.74 -16.55 2.64
CA GLN A 961 -72.75 -17.57 2.29
C GLN A 961 -72.90 -18.08 0.83
N THR A 962 -72.23 -19.23 0.62
CA THR A 962 -72.81 -20.52 0.15
C THR A 962 -73.22 -20.83 -1.31
N SER A 963 -72.56 -21.88 -1.83
CA SER A 963 -73.13 -23.13 -2.40
C SER A 963 -73.33 -23.30 -3.92
N GLY A 964 -73.10 -24.56 -4.37
CA GLY A 964 -73.33 -25.07 -5.73
C GLY A 964 -72.06 -25.50 -6.48
N ASP A 965 -71.91 -26.72 -7.05
CA ASP A 965 -72.09 -28.11 -6.59
C ASP A 965 -71.74 -29.07 -7.75
N GLN A 966 -70.96 -30.15 -7.53
CA GLN A 966 -70.96 -31.45 -8.27
C GLN A 966 -69.85 -32.41 -7.78
N THR A 967 -69.98 -33.73 -8.01
CA THR A 967 -69.25 -34.76 -7.23
C THR A 967 -68.84 -36.07 -7.95
N ARG A 968 -67.61 -36.55 -7.63
CA ARG A 968 -67.10 -37.96 -7.63
C ARG A 968 -67.08 -38.74 -8.99
N PRO A 969 -66.53 -39.99 -9.12
CA PRO A 969 -66.01 -41.01 -8.16
C PRO A 969 -64.49 -40.90 -7.86
N GLN A 970 -63.92 -41.36 -6.72
CA GLN A 970 -63.60 -42.73 -6.22
C GLN A 970 -62.49 -43.49 -6.98
N GLU A 971 -61.49 -44.11 -6.34
CA GLU A 971 -61.09 -44.20 -4.90
C GLU A 971 -59.62 -43.66 -4.71
N THR A 972 -58.65 -44.05 -3.85
CA THR A 972 -58.42 -45.19 -2.91
C THR A 972 -57.36 -44.80 -1.83
N ARG A 973 -57.03 -45.69 -0.89
CA ARG A 973 -55.97 -45.58 0.15
C ARG A 973 -55.07 -46.84 0.16
N PRO A 974 -53.79 -46.80 0.61
CA PRO A 974 -53.40 -46.57 2.01
C PRO A 974 -52.40 -45.40 2.19
N GLN A 975 -52.36 -44.62 3.27
CA GLN A 975 -52.35 -44.90 4.73
C GLN A 975 -50.94 -45.23 5.26
N GLU A 976 -50.39 -44.31 6.05
CA GLU A 976 -49.02 -44.29 6.58
C GLU A 976 -48.82 -45.24 7.77
N THR A 977 -47.57 -45.69 7.98
CA THR A 977 -47.13 -46.38 9.20
C THR A 977 -45.93 -45.70 9.85
N ARG A 978 -46.06 -45.36 11.14
CA ARG A 978 -44.96 -44.92 12.01
C ARG A 978 -44.10 -46.10 12.46
N PRO A 979 -42.75 -45.99 12.42
CA PRO A 979 -41.87 -46.48 13.49
C PRO A 979 -41.73 -45.35 14.53
N GLN A 980 -42.38 -45.42 15.70
CA GLN A 980 -41.89 -46.09 16.92
C GLN A 980 -40.45 -45.69 17.32
N GLU A 981 -40.37 -44.84 18.35
CA GLU A 981 -39.16 -44.65 19.14
C GLU A 981 -38.83 -45.94 19.92
N THR A 982 -37.56 -46.31 19.97
CA THR A 982 -37.05 -47.33 20.91
C THR A 982 -35.82 -46.80 21.62
N ARG A 983 -35.82 -46.89 22.96
CA ARG A 983 -34.71 -46.47 23.81
C ARG A 983 -33.48 -47.37 23.59
N PRO A 984 -32.27 -46.80 23.40
CA PRO A 984 -31.06 -47.48 23.81
C PRO A 984 -31.08 -47.70 25.34
N GLN A 985 -30.70 -48.90 25.79
CA GLN A 985 -30.46 -49.13 27.22
C GLN A 985 -29.13 -48.49 27.64
N GLY A 986 -29.09 -47.89 28.83
CA GLY A 986 -27.86 -47.27 29.33
C GLY A 986 -26.83 -48.29 29.79
N THR A 987 -25.75 -48.46 29.03
CA THR A 987 -24.50 -49.04 29.53
C THR A 987 -23.59 -47.93 30.07
N ARG A 988 -23.18 -48.09 31.34
CA ARG A 988 -22.42 -47.11 32.11
C ARG A 988 -20.94 -47.15 31.71
N PRO A 989 -20.32 -46.05 31.25
CA PRO A 989 -18.87 -45.98 31.15
C PRO A 989 -18.25 -46.18 32.53
N GLN A 990 -17.27 -47.07 32.64
CA GLN A 990 -16.44 -47.15 33.84
C GLN A 990 -15.41 -46.02 33.81
N GLU A 991 -15.26 -45.29 34.92
CA GLU A 991 -14.12 -44.41 35.12
C GLU A 991 -12.84 -45.25 35.30
N THR A 992 -12.08 -45.42 34.23
CA THR A 992 -10.70 -45.92 34.33
C THR A 992 -9.79 -44.77 34.78
N ARG A 993 -9.40 -44.81 36.07
CA ARG A 993 -8.33 -43.96 36.62
C ARG A 993 -7.10 -44.01 35.71
N PRO A 994 -6.43 -42.88 35.43
CA PRO A 994 -5.03 -42.91 35.00
C PRO A 994 -4.21 -43.60 36.09
N GLN A 995 -3.47 -44.66 35.74
CA GLN A 995 -2.39 -45.16 36.59
C GLN A 995 -1.14 -44.32 36.34
N GLU A 996 -0.54 -43.82 37.42
CA GLU A 996 0.80 -43.24 37.35
C GLU A 996 1.82 -44.35 37.02
N THR A 997 2.31 -44.37 35.78
CA THR A 997 3.50 -45.14 35.42
C THR A 997 4.72 -44.24 35.56
N ARG A 998 5.59 -44.57 36.52
CA ARG A 998 6.86 -43.86 36.75
C ARG A 998 7.73 -43.88 35.48
N PRO A 999 8.46 -42.78 35.17
CA PRO A 999 9.58 -42.85 34.25
C PRO A 999 10.61 -43.88 34.75
N GLN A 1000 11.10 -44.74 33.86
CA GLN A 1000 12.31 -45.51 34.13
C GLN A 1000 13.54 -44.66 33.79
N GLU A 1001 14.48 -44.56 34.73
CA GLU A 1001 15.79 -43.95 34.47
C GLU A 1001 16.60 -44.84 33.52
N THR A 1002 16.78 -44.40 32.28
CA THR A 1002 17.82 -44.95 31.40
C THR A 1002 19.15 -44.28 31.74
N ARG A 1003 20.02 -45.01 32.46
CA ARG A 1003 21.40 -44.55 32.75
C ARG A 1003 22.17 -44.27 31.44
N PRO A 1004 22.99 -43.20 31.39
CA PRO A 1004 23.92 -43.01 30.28
C PRO A 1004 24.97 -44.12 30.28
N GLN A 1005 25.37 -44.59 29.08
CA GLN A 1005 26.56 -45.42 28.93
C GLN A 1005 27.80 -44.52 28.85
N GLU A 1006 28.79 -44.80 29.70
CA GLU A 1006 30.11 -44.16 29.62
C GLU A 1006 30.88 -44.67 28.40
N THR A 1007 31.08 -43.83 27.39
CA THR A 1007 32.07 -44.09 26.33
C THR A 1007 33.47 -43.77 26.84
N ARG A 1008 34.24 -44.80 27.21
CA ARG A 1008 35.66 -44.65 27.56
C ARG A 1008 36.48 -44.12 26.37
N PRO A 1009 37.42 -43.19 26.57
CA PRO A 1009 38.26 -42.69 25.49
C PRO A 1009 39.31 -43.73 25.07
N GLN A 1010 39.52 -43.91 23.77
CA GLN A 1010 40.75 -44.51 23.26
C GLN A 1010 41.85 -43.45 23.21
N GLY A 1011 42.94 -43.67 23.94
CA GLY A 1011 44.07 -42.75 23.95
C GLY A 1011 44.97 -42.93 22.74
N THR A 1012 45.10 -41.88 21.92
CA THR A 1012 46.16 -41.75 20.92
C THR A 1012 47.48 -41.34 21.60
N ARG A 1013 48.59 -41.96 21.17
CA ARG A 1013 49.95 -41.56 21.60
C ARG A 1013 50.37 -40.24 20.91
N PRO A 1014 51.21 -39.41 21.54
CA PRO A 1014 51.74 -38.20 20.92
C PRO A 1014 52.81 -38.52 19.86
N GLN A 1015 52.86 -37.69 18.82
CA GLN A 1015 54.06 -37.42 18.03
C GLN A 1015 54.26 -35.91 17.94
N GLU A 1016 55.33 -35.43 18.55
CA GLU A 1016 56.05 -34.22 18.13
C GLU A 1016 57.12 -34.63 17.07
N PRO A 1017 57.81 -33.72 16.35
CA PRO A 1017 57.90 -32.25 16.58
C PRO A 1017 57.76 -31.40 15.30
N LEU A 1018 58.07 -30.09 15.44
CA LEU A 1018 58.35 -29.09 14.37
C LEU A 1018 57.11 -28.64 13.56
N SER A 1019 56.69 -27.37 13.50
CA SER A 1019 57.39 -26.06 13.44
C SER A 1019 58.26 -25.90 12.19
N ARG A 1020 57.99 -24.98 11.25
CA ARG A 1020 57.12 -23.79 11.25
C ARG A 1020 56.05 -23.85 10.17
#